data_AF-A0A661ZTG8-F1
#
_entry.id   AF-A0A661ZTG8-F1
#
_cell.length_a   1.000
_cell.length_b   1.000
_cell.length_c   1.000
_cell.angle_alpha   90.00
_cell.angle_beta   90.00
_cell.angle_gamma   90.00
#
_symmetry.space_group_name_H-M   'P 1'
#
loop_
_entity.id
_entity.type
_entity.pdbx_description
1 polymer ?
#
loop_
_entity_poly.entity_id
_entity_poly.type
_entity_poly.pdbx_seq_one_letter_code
_entity_poly.pdbx_strand_id
1 'polypeptide(L)'
;MVVDFGDFYVGENTFKVTVHNPQRNHLTLKLKFNKNHIENDKEIRSSDTLFSEKIFYNIYGNNALNLEFSAKLFENGKLIIQKEYSLYIIPFAKDIADIKIKLAEIKVPVSNKHNSNQYTTDRLIVFSHRLHEIEERIDVAGTLPILELSELKNSVSLLRTEIDVFHKMNKVGQNAENGFAVYSANPWVPFGGVDEIMENRLQKAKVSIEAFMGETESAAINIANFMSKSITLRIEALTLISEKDSTEVLAKNVFELHEVLNVPTQAMDYSADALPLLNQAQTMLIPNWDVRQLWINVNTKALSPGIWKTVIQLRSLELESKQIDIPVTIKVWKSALPEKQPVSLCHWGYVHTSRLKDYPEEAFTDQVNHGTNVFVATNTFVPEARFDEDGNIVNEIDYREHDKYVHKHVKDGVILFVGYQGKLKGPAKQFTPVWNKAYKLWLKAWIDHMKNIGVTYDQYAFYPVDEPGLSPGHVTRFIAHGKLIREADSKAQIYTDPVGRATMDDLKNMNPYVNIWCPNRSGFLLNEGQDKLAYLKSTGKTIWTYECIGNAKHLSPIGYYRSQAWLSWHHGLTGIGFWSYSTSSADPWFVPEGTLDYLLTYQGKGVVSSKRWEAIRDGIEDYGILYKLKNTANLSKDNSNLKLLEEVNTLLKDDAFEIARYCGLDEYGMEPGLGGMKELRQIEDARWEKIKQVRRKIAKLLNEFK
;
A
#
# COMPACT_ATOMS: atom_id res chain seq x y z
N MET A 1 -35.08 17.50 16.10
CA MET A 1 -34.39 18.30 15.07
C MET A 1 -33.22 19.03 15.71
N VAL A 2 -32.00 18.70 15.28
CA VAL A 2 -30.74 19.33 15.69
C VAL A 2 -30.26 20.20 14.54
N VAL A 3 -29.85 21.43 14.84
CA VAL A 3 -29.43 22.43 13.85
C VAL A 3 -27.96 22.73 14.05
N ASP A 4 -27.22 22.79 12.95
CA ASP A 4 -25.80 23.09 12.88
C ASP A 4 -25.59 24.16 11.79
N PHE A 5 -24.91 25.25 12.13
CA PHE A 5 -24.65 26.37 11.22
C PHE A 5 -23.21 26.30 10.64
N GLY A 6 -22.39 25.35 11.07
CA GLY A 6 -20.95 25.41 10.83
C GLY A 6 -20.26 26.46 11.70
N ASP A 7 -19.00 26.77 11.37
CA ASP A 7 -18.11 27.49 12.28
C ASP A 7 -18.20 29.02 12.21
N PHE A 8 -18.92 29.56 11.22
CA PHE A 8 -19.00 31.00 10.92
C PHE A 8 -17.67 31.65 10.53
N TYR A 9 -16.75 30.87 9.96
CA TYR A 9 -15.48 31.39 9.45
C TYR A 9 -15.68 32.10 8.11
N VAL A 10 -14.81 33.07 7.80
CA VAL A 10 -14.81 33.68 6.46
C VAL A 10 -14.47 32.63 5.41
N GLY A 11 -15.37 32.45 4.44
CA GLY A 11 -15.36 31.34 3.49
C GLY A 11 -16.66 30.56 3.46
N GLU A 12 -16.58 29.32 2.99
CA GLU A 12 -17.73 28.42 2.87
C GLU A 12 -18.10 27.82 4.23
N ASN A 13 -19.40 27.81 4.53
CA ASN A 13 -20.01 27.26 5.74
C ASN A 13 -21.24 26.43 5.36
N THR A 14 -21.77 25.66 6.30
CA THR A 14 -22.92 24.77 6.04
C THR A 14 -24.00 24.91 7.09
N PHE A 15 -25.23 25.22 6.66
CA PHE A 15 -26.43 25.08 7.48
C PHE A 15 -27.01 23.68 7.31
N LYS A 16 -26.80 22.81 8.29
CA LYS A 16 -27.25 21.42 8.31
C LYS A 16 -28.31 21.21 9.38
N VAL A 17 -29.37 20.49 9.03
CA VAL A 17 -30.41 20.09 9.99
C VAL A 17 -30.55 18.58 9.98
N THR A 18 -30.46 17.99 11.17
CA THR A 18 -30.61 16.54 11.38
C THR A 18 -31.92 16.25 12.11
N VAL A 19 -32.71 15.35 11.55
CA VAL A 19 -34.01 14.93 12.08
C VAL A 19 -33.90 13.51 12.60
N HIS A 20 -34.24 13.34 13.87
CA HIS A 20 -34.41 12.03 14.50
C HIS A 20 -35.90 11.66 14.42
N ASN A 21 -36.21 10.57 13.72
CA ASN A 21 -37.56 10.12 13.37
C ASN A 21 -37.74 8.64 13.76
N PRO A 22 -37.74 8.31 15.07
CA PRO A 22 -37.74 6.92 15.52
C PRO A 22 -39.00 6.15 15.09
N GLN A 23 -40.11 6.85 14.85
CA GLN A 23 -41.37 6.27 14.36
C GLN A 23 -41.39 5.99 12.85
N ARG A 24 -40.35 6.39 12.10
CA ARG A 24 -40.25 6.23 10.63
C ARG A 24 -41.42 6.87 9.88
N ASN A 25 -41.94 7.98 10.38
CA ASN A 25 -42.99 8.72 9.70
C ASN A 25 -42.47 9.29 8.38
N HIS A 26 -43.35 9.48 7.39
CA HIS A 26 -42.97 10.15 6.13
C HIS A 26 -42.86 11.65 6.36
N LEU A 27 -41.63 12.13 6.49
CA LEU A 27 -41.33 13.52 6.81
C LEU A 27 -40.69 14.24 5.63
N THR A 28 -41.04 15.51 5.47
CA THR A 28 -40.39 16.44 4.53
C THR A 28 -39.70 17.54 5.32
N LEU A 29 -38.37 17.63 5.19
CA LEU A 29 -37.58 18.72 5.75
C LEU A 29 -37.31 19.75 4.66
N LYS A 30 -37.71 21.00 4.90
CA LYS A 30 -37.41 22.16 4.04
C LYS A 30 -36.48 23.10 4.78
N LEU A 31 -35.35 23.41 4.16
CA LEU A 31 -34.38 24.38 4.63
C LEU A 31 -34.43 25.61 3.73
N LYS A 32 -34.32 26.79 4.34
CA LYS A 32 -34.15 28.06 3.64
C LYS A 32 -33.01 28.84 4.28
N PHE A 33 -32.23 29.48 3.43
CA PHE A 33 -31.17 30.41 3.77
C PHE A 33 -31.39 31.69 2.97
N ASN A 34 -31.37 32.83 3.64
CA ASN A 34 -31.44 34.14 3.01
C ASN A 34 -30.25 34.99 3.44
N LYS A 35 -29.57 35.57 2.44
CA LYS A 35 -28.47 36.53 2.61
C LYS A 35 -28.73 37.72 1.71
N ASN A 36 -29.02 38.88 2.30
CA ASN A 36 -29.23 40.13 1.56
C ASN A 36 -30.14 39.96 0.34
N HIS A 37 -31.27 39.24 0.50
CA HIS A 37 -32.26 38.93 -0.54
C HIS A 37 -31.88 37.87 -1.58
N ILE A 38 -30.77 37.15 -1.40
CA ILE A 38 -30.46 35.93 -2.16
C ILE A 38 -30.95 34.74 -1.33
N GLU A 39 -31.99 34.07 -1.84
CA GLU A 39 -32.63 32.91 -1.20
C GLU A 39 -32.08 31.61 -1.81
N ASN A 40 -31.64 30.70 -0.96
CA ASN A 40 -31.37 29.31 -1.30
C ASN A 40 -32.30 28.43 -0.47
N ASP A 41 -32.97 27.49 -1.11
CA ASP A 41 -33.80 26.51 -0.46
C ASP A 41 -33.45 25.08 -0.88
N LYS A 42 -33.69 24.15 0.03
CA LYS A 42 -33.57 22.71 -0.23
C LYS A 42 -34.67 21.96 0.48
N GLU A 43 -35.12 20.87 -0.12
CA GLU A 43 -36.02 19.93 0.52
C GLU A 43 -35.54 18.49 0.38
N ILE A 44 -35.73 17.71 1.44
CA ILE A 44 -35.56 16.26 1.43
C ILE A 44 -36.81 15.59 2.00
N ARG A 45 -37.16 14.44 1.44
CA ARG A 45 -38.20 13.55 1.96
C ARG A 45 -37.55 12.26 2.41
N SER A 46 -37.83 11.84 3.64
CA SER A 46 -37.28 10.60 4.18
C SER A 46 -38.22 10.00 5.23
N SER A 47 -38.14 8.69 5.36
CA SER A 47 -38.76 7.87 6.40
C SER A 47 -37.70 7.15 7.26
N ASP A 48 -36.43 7.50 7.07
CA ASP A 48 -35.32 6.92 7.83
C ASP A 48 -35.40 7.37 9.29
N THR A 49 -34.87 6.54 10.18
CA THR A 49 -34.83 6.85 11.62
C THR A 49 -33.97 8.07 11.93
N LEU A 50 -33.02 8.38 11.05
CA LEU A 50 -32.17 9.55 11.11
C LEU A 50 -31.88 10.02 9.69
N PHE A 51 -32.19 11.28 9.37
CA PHE A 51 -31.86 11.88 8.08
C PHE A 51 -31.45 13.34 8.26
N SER A 52 -30.73 13.89 7.28
CA SER A 52 -30.28 15.28 7.31
C SER A 52 -30.25 15.91 5.93
N GLU A 53 -30.43 17.22 5.87
CA GLU A 53 -30.20 18.05 4.68
C GLU A 53 -29.28 19.23 5.03
N LYS A 54 -28.57 19.76 4.04
CA LYS A 54 -27.68 20.91 4.22
C LYS A 54 -27.69 21.91 3.05
N ILE A 55 -27.58 23.19 3.39
CA ILE A 55 -27.35 24.31 2.46
C ILE A 55 -25.96 24.88 2.71
N PHE A 56 -25.21 25.15 1.64
CA PHE A 56 -23.92 25.85 1.71
C PHE A 56 -24.15 27.36 1.66
N TYR A 57 -23.38 28.10 2.45
CA TYR A 57 -23.39 29.56 2.41
C TYR A 57 -22.00 30.14 2.63
N ASN A 58 -21.74 31.32 2.06
CA ASN A 58 -20.44 31.98 2.16
C ASN A 58 -20.51 33.20 3.07
N ILE A 59 -19.52 33.35 3.96
CA ILE A 59 -19.22 34.59 4.68
C ILE A 59 -18.09 35.28 3.91
N TYR A 60 -18.33 36.51 3.48
CA TYR A 60 -17.32 37.32 2.80
C TYR A 60 -16.58 38.19 3.80
N GLY A 61 -15.29 38.42 3.58
CA GLY A 61 -14.43 39.14 4.52
C GLY A 61 -14.65 40.66 4.58
N ASN A 62 -15.51 41.22 3.74
CA ASN A 62 -15.57 42.66 3.50
C ASN A 62 -16.59 43.41 4.36
N ASN A 63 -17.76 42.85 4.63
CA ASN A 63 -18.83 43.57 5.32
C ASN A 63 -19.59 42.67 6.29
N ALA A 64 -20.04 43.26 7.39
CA ALA A 64 -20.99 42.61 8.29
C ALA A 64 -22.28 42.24 7.56
N LEU A 65 -22.88 41.12 7.94
CA LEU A 65 -24.04 40.56 7.25
C LEU A 65 -25.05 39.99 8.23
N ASN A 66 -26.34 40.16 7.89
CA ASN A 66 -27.43 39.47 8.55
C ASN A 66 -27.73 38.19 7.77
N LEU A 67 -27.69 37.06 8.47
CA LEU A 67 -28.02 35.75 7.93
C LEU A 67 -29.34 35.28 8.52
N GLU A 68 -30.26 34.88 7.67
CA GLU A 68 -31.54 34.31 8.08
C GLU A 68 -31.61 32.85 7.64
N PHE A 69 -31.96 31.97 8.59
CA PHE A 69 -32.13 30.54 8.35
C PHE A 69 -33.51 30.10 8.80
N SER A 70 -34.15 29.25 8.02
CA SER A 70 -35.43 28.62 8.38
C SER A 70 -35.34 27.12 8.15
N ALA A 71 -35.84 26.34 9.10
CA ALA A 71 -36.01 24.90 8.98
C ALA A 71 -37.46 24.54 9.29
N LYS A 72 -38.16 23.94 8.32
CA LYS A 72 -39.56 23.54 8.42
C LYS A 72 -39.68 22.05 8.17
N LEU A 73 -40.27 21.33 9.11
CA LEU A 73 -40.52 19.90 9.02
C LEU A 73 -42.01 19.67 8.86
N PHE A 74 -42.39 18.87 7.87
CA PHE A 74 -43.77 18.54 7.55
C PHE A 74 -43.99 17.04 7.67
N GLU A 75 -45.18 16.66 8.12
CA GLU A 75 -45.68 15.30 8.10
C GLU A 75 -47.00 15.30 7.33
N ASN A 76 -47.12 14.48 6.27
CA ASN A 76 -48.30 14.44 5.42
C ASN A 76 -48.77 15.83 4.92
N GLY A 77 -47.83 16.72 4.62
CA GLY A 77 -48.09 18.09 4.17
C GLY A 77 -48.45 19.09 5.27
N LYS A 78 -48.66 18.64 6.52
CA LYS A 78 -48.89 19.51 7.67
C LYS A 78 -47.56 19.90 8.31
N LEU A 79 -47.35 21.20 8.52
CA LEU A 79 -46.20 21.69 9.25
C LEU A 79 -46.25 21.18 10.70
N ILE A 80 -45.22 20.45 11.12
CA ILE A 80 -45.11 19.92 12.49
C ILE A 80 -44.06 20.66 13.31
N ILE A 81 -42.98 21.16 12.69
CA ILE A 81 -41.95 21.94 13.37
C ILE A 81 -41.46 23.06 12.46
N GLN A 82 -41.32 24.27 13.00
CA GLN A 82 -40.65 25.39 12.34
C GLN A 82 -39.63 26.00 13.30
N LYS A 83 -38.44 26.29 12.80
CA LYS A 83 -37.39 27.02 13.51
C LYS A 83 -36.84 28.11 12.59
N GLU A 84 -36.71 29.31 13.12
CA GLU A 84 -36.17 30.48 12.42
C GLU A 84 -35.05 31.09 13.23
N TYR A 85 -34.03 31.56 12.53
CA TYR A 85 -32.79 32.08 13.12
C TYR A 85 -32.35 33.30 12.35
N SER A 86 -31.99 34.35 13.06
CA SER A 86 -31.38 35.57 12.52
C SER A 86 -30.07 35.80 13.24
N LEU A 87 -28.98 35.86 12.49
CA LEU A 87 -27.62 36.00 13.01
C LEU A 87 -26.93 37.19 12.36
N TYR A 88 -26.42 38.11 13.19
CA TYR A 88 -25.55 39.19 12.72
C TYR A 88 -24.09 38.74 12.84
N ILE A 89 -23.41 38.65 11.70
CA ILE A 89 -22.03 38.18 11.61
C ILE A 89 -21.10 39.32 11.23
N ILE A 90 -20.08 39.54 12.06
CA ILE A 90 -18.93 40.38 11.75
C ILE A 90 -17.84 39.46 11.15
N PRO A 91 -17.39 39.67 9.91
CA PRO A 91 -16.36 38.85 9.29
C PRO A 91 -15.10 38.77 10.16
N PHE A 92 -14.48 37.60 10.17
CA PHE A 92 -13.28 37.26 10.96
C PHE A 92 -13.42 37.31 12.49
N ALA A 93 -14.49 37.89 13.05
CA ALA A 93 -14.62 38.01 14.51
C ALA A 93 -14.60 36.63 15.21
N LYS A 94 -15.30 35.63 14.63
CA LYS A 94 -15.28 34.25 15.16
C LYS A 94 -13.93 33.57 14.96
N ASP A 95 -13.29 33.76 13.81
CA ASP A 95 -11.94 33.27 13.54
C ASP A 95 -10.95 33.75 14.61
N ILE A 96 -10.92 35.05 14.87
CA ILE A 96 -10.02 35.69 15.84
C ILE A 96 -10.35 35.28 17.27
N ALA A 97 -11.63 35.22 17.63
CA ALA A 97 -12.04 34.76 18.96
C ALA A 97 -11.55 33.34 19.23
N ASP A 98 -11.74 32.41 18.28
CA ASP A 98 -11.27 31.03 18.42
C ASP A 98 -9.75 30.92 18.48
N ILE A 99 -9.04 31.70 17.66
CA ILE A 99 -7.58 31.77 17.71
C ILE A 99 -7.12 32.24 19.10
N LYS A 100 -7.68 33.34 19.63
CA LYS A 100 -7.32 33.89 20.94
C LYS A 100 -7.61 32.91 22.08
N ILE A 101 -8.77 32.24 22.05
CA ILE A 101 -9.12 31.21 23.03
C ILE A 101 -8.08 30.09 23.02
N LYS A 102 -7.74 29.55 21.84
CA LYS A 102 -6.75 28.47 21.72
C LYS A 102 -5.35 28.92 22.15
N LEU A 103 -4.94 30.14 21.81
CA LEU A 103 -3.67 30.69 22.28
C LEU A 103 -3.61 30.78 23.81
N ALA A 104 -4.71 31.17 24.47
CA ALA A 104 -4.79 31.21 25.92
C ALA A 104 -4.80 29.80 26.56
N GLU A 105 -5.29 28.79 25.86
CA GLU A 105 -5.28 27.39 26.32
C GLU A 105 -3.90 26.72 26.18
N ILE A 106 -3.03 27.21 25.29
CA ILE A 106 -1.66 26.73 25.14
C ILE A 106 -0.88 27.06 26.42
N LYS A 107 -0.68 26.05 27.26
CA LYS A 107 0.13 26.22 28.48
C LYS A 107 1.60 26.13 28.14
N VAL A 108 2.39 27.02 28.72
CA VAL A 108 3.84 26.83 28.87
C VAL A 108 4.04 25.88 30.06
N PRO A 109 4.66 24.71 29.87
CA PRO A 109 4.86 23.78 30.98
C PRO A 109 5.63 24.44 32.13
N VAL A 110 5.11 24.41 33.35
CA VAL A 110 5.72 25.09 34.51
C VAL A 110 7.04 24.41 34.93
N SER A 111 7.25 23.14 34.56
CA SER A 111 8.45 22.39 34.92
C SER A 111 9.56 22.50 33.88
N ASN A 112 10.73 23.01 34.29
CA ASN A 112 12.00 23.01 33.55
C ASN A 112 12.55 21.61 33.18
N LYS A 113 11.83 20.52 33.43
CA LYS A 113 12.40 19.15 33.36
C LYS A 113 12.90 18.75 31.96
N HIS A 114 12.43 19.37 30.87
CA HIS A 114 12.72 18.89 29.50
C HIS A 114 13.01 19.99 28.45
N ASN A 115 13.32 21.22 28.84
CA ASN A 115 13.57 22.36 27.93
C ASN A 115 12.46 22.65 26.89
N SER A 116 11.26 22.05 27.00
CA SER A 116 10.12 22.27 26.11
C SER A 116 9.58 23.72 26.16
N ASN A 117 9.86 24.43 27.26
CA ASN A 117 9.34 25.76 27.56
C ASN A 117 9.77 26.82 26.55
N GLN A 118 11.02 26.73 26.06
CA GLN A 118 11.53 27.72 25.13
C GLN A 118 10.82 27.62 23.78
N TYR A 119 10.71 26.42 23.20
CA TYR A 119 10.03 26.24 21.92
C TYR A 119 8.55 26.67 21.99
N THR A 120 7.85 26.30 23.06
CA THR A 120 6.45 26.73 23.24
C THR A 120 6.34 28.25 23.37
N THR A 121 7.23 28.88 24.13
CA THR A 121 7.29 30.35 24.24
C THR A 121 7.55 31.01 22.89
N ASP A 122 8.54 30.52 22.14
CA ASP A 122 8.90 31.06 20.83
C ASP A 122 7.72 30.95 19.84
N ARG A 123 7.02 29.80 19.82
CA ARG A 123 5.81 29.62 18.98
C ARG A 123 4.68 30.55 19.40
N LEU A 124 4.46 30.76 20.69
CA LEU A 124 3.45 31.70 21.18
C LEU A 124 3.77 33.14 20.73
N ILE A 125 5.03 33.57 20.81
CA ILE A 125 5.46 34.90 20.32
C ILE A 125 5.18 35.03 18.81
N VAL A 126 5.57 34.03 18.02
CA VAL A 126 5.32 34.03 16.56
C VAL A 126 3.84 34.08 16.24
N PHE A 127 3.01 33.28 16.93
CA PHE A 127 1.57 33.28 16.70
C PHE A 127 0.92 34.59 17.15
N SER A 128 1.31 35.16 18.28
CA SER A 128 0.82 36.46 18.75
C SER A 128 1.18 37.60 17.79
N HIS A 129 2.40 37.59 17.25
CA HIS A 129 2.82 38.59 16.25
C HIS A 129 2.00 38.47 14.96
N ARG A 130 1.87 37.26 14.40
CA ARG A 130 1.07 37.03 13.18
C ARG A 130 -0.40 37.35 13.40
N LEU A 131 -0.94 37.06 14.58
CA LEU A 131 -2.31 37.43 14.94
C LEU A 131 -2.47 38.94 14.91
N HIS A 132 -1.53 39.68 15.49
CA HIS A 132 -1.57 41.14 15.49
C HIS A 132 -1.56 41.73 14.07
N GLU A 133 -0.67 41.26 13.19
CA GLU A 133 -0.63 41.68 11.77
C GLU A 133 -1.94 41.37 11.03
N ILE A 134 -2.56 40.23 11.34
CA ILE A 134 -3.85 39.83 10.76
C ILE A 134 -4.97 40.74 11.28
N GLU A 135 -4.98 41.08 12.57
CA GLU A 135 -5.98 41.97 13.17
C GLU A 135 -5.93 43.37 12.52
N GLU A 136 -4.75 43.94 12.32
CA GLU A 136 -4.58 45.24 11.63
C GLU A 136 -5.16 45.20 10.21
N ARG A 137 -4.97 44.08 9.50
CA ARG A 137 -5.54 43.90 8.15
C ARG A 137 -7.06 43.68 8.17
N ILE A 138 -7.59 43.04 9.22
CA ILE A 138 -9.03 42.83 9.40
C ILE A 138 -9.75 44.16 9.61
N ASP A 139 -9.15 45.09 10.36
CA ASP A 139 -9.75 46.41 10.65
C ASP A 139 -10.05 47.21 9.37
N VAL A 140 -9.29 46.98 8.30
CA VAL A 140 -9.48 47.63 7.00
C VAL A 140 -10.03 46.69 5.91
N ALA A 141 -10.40 45.45 6.26
CA ALA A 141 -10.81 44.41 5.31
C ALA A 141 -11.94 44.80 4.37
N GLY A 142 -12.87 45.65 4.82
CA GLY A 142 -13.97 46.16 3.99
C GLY A 142 -13.55 47.07 2.85
N THR A 143 -12.31 47.57 2.88
CA THR A 143 -11.73 48.44 1.85
C THR A 143 -10.63 47.77 1.02
N LEU A 144 -10.25 46.53 1.36
CA LEU A 144 -9.19 45.82 0.67
C LEU A 144 -9.61 45.39 -0.74
N PRO A 145 -8.68 45.40 -1.72
CA PRO A 145 -8.87 44.73 -3.00
C PRO A 145 -9.17 43.24 -2.84
N ILE A 146 -9.87 42.64 -3.82
CA ILE A 146 -10.32 41.24 -3.78
C ILE A 146 -9.14 40.26 -3.57
N LEU A 147 -7.99 40.51 -4.22
CA LEU A 147 -6.80 39.66 -4.08
C LEU A 147 -6.25 39.70 -2.66
N GLU A 148 -6.09 40.88 -2.07
CA GLU A 148 -5.61 41.05 -0.71
C GLU A 148 -6.58 40.49 0.33
N LEU A 149 -7.90 40.57 0.08
CA LEU A 149 -8.91 39.97 0.93
C LEU A 149 -8.86 38.43 0.88
N SER A 150 -8.59 37.86 -0.30
CA SER A 150 -8.36 36.43 -0.48
C SER A 150 -7.11 35.96 0.27
N GLU A 151 -6.01 36.72 0.17
CA GLU A 151 -4.78 36.46 0.92
C GLU A 151 -4.99 36.56 2.44
N LEU A 152 -5.75 37.55 2.91
CA LEU A 152 -6.09 37.70 4.32
C LEU A 152 -6.89 36.49 4.81
N LYS A 153 -7.94 36.07 4.07
CA LYS A 153 -8.71 34.85 4.37
C LYS A 153 -7.79 33.63 4.50
N ASN A 154 -6.88 33.45 3.54
CA ASN A 154 -5.94 32.33 3.56
C ASN A 154 -4.98 32.42 4.75
N SER A 155 -4.49 33.61 5.07
CA SER A 155 -3.59 33.86 6.21
C SER A 155 -4.26 33.53 7.56
N VAL A 156 -5.52 33.95 7.74
CA VAL A 156 -6.34 33.63 8.93
C VAL A 156 -6.56 32.13 9.04
N SER A 157 -6.98 31.48 7.95
CA SER A 157 -7.21 30.04 7.90
C SER A 157 -5.94 29.24 8.20
N LEU A 158 -4.79 29.67 7.66
CA LEU A 158 -3.50 29.05 7.89
C LEU A 158 -3.06 29.22 9.36
N LEU A 159 -3.13 30.43 9.91
CA LEU A 159 -2.78 30.68 11.31
C LEU A 159 -3.65 29.85 12.26
N ARG A 160 -4.96 29.80 12.04
CA ARG A 160 -5.88 28.96 12.82
C ARG A 160 -5.46 27.50 12.75
N THR A 161 -5.19 26.96 11.56
CA THR A 161 -4.81 25.56 11.38
C THR A 161 -3.49 25.24 12.09
N GLU A 162 -2.48 26.10 11.98
CA GLU A 162 -1.20 25.92 12.67
C GLU A 162 -1.35 25.96 14.21
N ILE A 163 -2.17 26.86 14.73
CA ILE A 163 -2.45 26.98 16.17
C ILE A 163 -3.21 25.75 16.65
N ASP A 164 -4.16 25.23 15.87
CA ASP A 164 -4.92 24.03 16.20
C ASP A 164 -4.02 22.81 16.34
N VAL A 165 -3.13 22.63 15.36
CA VAL A 165 -2.14 21.56 15.37
C VAL A 165 -1.22 21.71 16.57
N PHE A 166 -0.65 22.90 16.78
CA PHE A 166 0.29 23.13 17.87
C PHE A 166 -0.38 23.01 19.25
N HIS A 167 -1.60 23.51 19.42
CA HIS A 167 -2.36 23.38 20.66
C HIS A 167 -2.59 21.91 21.00
N LYS A 168 -2.99 21.10 20.02
CA LYS A 168 -3.19 19.66 20.21
C LYS A 168 -1.88 18.96 20.57
N MET A 169 -0.81 19.23 19.82
CA MET A 169 0.51 18.67 20.09
C MET A 169 1.02 19.06 21.48
N ASN A 170 0.84 20.32 21.89
CA ASN A 170 1.24 20.79 23.21
C ASN A 170 0.48 20.05 24.31
N LYS A 171 -0.85 19.94 24.19
CA LYS A 171 -1.67 19.19 25.15
C LYS A 171 -1.21 17.73 25.29
N VAL A 172 -0.82 17.09 24.19
CA VAL A 172 -0.29 15.72 24.22
C VAL A 172 1.11 15.67 24.82
N GLY A 173 2.00 16.59 24.41
CA GLY A 173 3.37 16.69 24.90
C GLY A 173 3.48 16.99 26.40
N GLN A 174 2.51 17.71 26.98
CA GLN A 174 2.43 17.92 28.44
C GLN A 174 2.30 16.61 29.24
N ASN A 175 1.75 15.56 28.62
CA ASN A 175 1.61 14.24 29.25
C ASN A 175 2.78 13.30 28.91
N ALA A 176 3.75 13.74 28.10
CA ALA A 176 4.91 12.93 27.75
C ALA A 176 6.00 13.05 28.82
N GLU A 177 6.03 12.11 29.76
CA GLU A 177 6.95 12.10 30.92
C GLU A 177 8.43 12.24 30.56
N ASN A 178 8.84 11.76 29.39
CA ASN A 178 10.23 11.82 28.92
C ASN A 178 10.48 13.00 27.95
N GLY A 179 9.48 13.85 27.69
CA GLY A 179 9.53 14.84 26.60
C GLY A 179 9.43 14.24 25.19
N PHE A 180 9.42 12.91 25.07
CA PHE A 180 9.01 12.18 23.87
C PHE A 180 8.04 11.07 24.28
N ALA A 181 7.21 10.64 23.33
CA ALA A 181 6.22 9.59 23.54
C ALA A 181 6.23 8.60 22.39
N VAL A 182 5.72 7.39 22.66
CA VAL A 182 5.63 6.32 21.68
C VAL A 182 4.22 5.76 21.65
N TYR A 183 3.71 5.56 20.44
CA TYR A 183 2.36 5.08 20.18
C TYR A 183 2.40 3.83 19.31
N SER A 184 1.46 2.92 19.54
CA SER A 184 1.25 1.75 18.66
C SER A 184 0.81 2.25 17.28
N ALA A 185 1.33 1.63 16.22
CA ALA A 185 0.94 1.95 14.85
C ALA A 185 0.58 0.69 14.07
N ASN A 186 -0.31 0.85 13.10
CA ASN A 186 -0.53 -0.15 12.06
C ASN A 186 0.53 0.09 10.96
N PRO A 187 1.39 -0.89 10.64
CA PRO A 187 2.46 -0.71 9.66
C PRO A 187 1.92 -0.33 8.27
N TRP A 188 0.77 -0.88 7.89
CA TRP A 188 0.20 -0.74 6.54
C TRP A 188 -0.57 0.56 6.32
N VAL A 189 -0.93 1.25 7.40
CA VAL A 189 -1.61 2.53 7.34
C VAL A 189 -0.62 3.60 6.83
N PRO A 190 -1.05 4.50 5.92
CA PRO A 190 -0.24 5.63 5.51
C PRO A 190 0.15 6.49 6.71
N PHE A 191 1.46 6.58 6.98
CA PHE A 191 1.98 7.28 8.15
C PHE A 191 1.65 8.77 8.10
N GLY A 192 0.88 9.25 9.08
CA GLY A 192 0.39 10.63 9.09
C GLY A 192 1.33 11.67 9.70
N GLY A 193 2.48 11.26 10.26
CA GLY A 193 3.33 12.17 11.02
C GLY A 193 2.56 12.82 12.17
N VAL A 194 2.45 14.15 12.15
CA VAL A 194 1.70 14.93 13.14
C VAL A 194 0.19 14.65 13.07
N ASP A 195 -0.35 14.27 11.91
CA ASP A 195 -1.78 13.96 11.77
C ASP A 195 -2.22 12.80 12.66
N GLU A 196 -1.32 11.87 12.98
CA GLU A 196 -1.59 10.78 13.93
C GLU A 196 -2.05 11.34 15.30
N ILE A 197 -1.45 12.46 15.72
CA ILE A 197 -1.82 13.16 16.95
C ILE A 197 -3.17 13.87 16.79
N MET A 198 -3.38 14.50 15.63
CA MET A 198 -4.64 15.20 15.32
C MET A 198 -5.84 14.25 15.27
N GLU A 199 -5.60 13.02 14.83
CA GLU A 199 -6.60 11.96 14.74
C GLU A 199 -6.77 11.16 16.05
N ASN A 200 -6.07 11.54 17.13
CA ASN A 200 -6.06 10.84 18.42
C ASN A 200 -5.58 9.38 18.34
N ARG A 201 -4.66 9.07 17.42
CA ARG A 201 -4.03 7.75 17.26
C ARG A 201 -2.90 7.56 18.29
N LEU A 202 -3.25 7.74 19.57
CA LEU A 202 -2.33 7.87 20.70
C LEU A 202 -2.34 6.64 21.63
N GLN A 203 -2.64 5.46 21.09
CA GLN A 203 -2.65 4.24 21.89
C GLN A 203 -1.24 3.94 22.42
N LYS A 204 -1.11 3.66 23.73
CA LYS A 204 0.17 3.31 24.36
C LYS A 204 0.89 2.22 23.55
N ALA A 205 2.18 2.43 23.30
CA ALA A 205 2.99 1.52 22.51
C ALA A 205 3.03 0.09 23.10
N LYS A 206 2.66 -0.88 22.27
CA LYS A 206 2.93 -2.31 22.45
C LYS A 206 3.06 -2.92 21.06
N VAL A 207 3.94 -3.91 20.92
CA VAL A 207 4.05 -4.69 19.69
C VAL A 207 3.49 -6.08 19.96
N SER A 208 2.46 -6.48 19.21
CA SER A 208 1.83 -7.80 19.32
C SER A 208 1.72 -8.40 17.93
N ILE A 209 2.42 -9.51 17.72
CA ILE A 209 2.53 -10.16 16.41
C ILE A 209 2.06 -11.60 16.54
N GLU A 210 1.33 -12.07 15.53
CA GLU A 210 0.93 -13.46 15.38
C GLU A 210 1.38 -13.93 14.00
N ALA A 211 2.20 -14.98 13.95
CA ALA A 211 2.83 -15.47 12.74
C ALA A 211 2.86 -17.00 12.73
N PHE A 212 2.81 -17.61 11.55
CA PHE A 212 3.08 -19.02 11.34
C PHE A 212 4.59 -19.27 11.34
N MET A 213 5.01 -20.48 11.68
CA MET A 213 6.44 -20.80 11.75
C MET A 213 7.10 -20.66 10.37
N GLY A 214 8.15 -19.85 10.29
CA GLY A 214 8.90 -19.57 9.07
C GLY A 214 8.46 -18.30 8.33
N GLU A 215 7.37 -17.65 8.76
CA GLU A 215 6.90 -16.35 8.20
C GLU A 215 7.72 -15.17 8.72
N THR A 216 7.64 -14.07 7.97
CA THR A 216 8.08 -12.73 8.40
C THR A 216 6.88 -11.79 8.46
N GLU A 217 6.53 -11.33 9.66
CA GLU A 217 5.43 -10.39 9.89
C GLU A 217 5.93 -8.99 10.23
N SER A 218 5.10 -7.99 9.95
CA SER A 218 5.46 -6.57 10.10
C SER A 218 4.72 -5.90 11.25
N ALA A 219 5.38 -4.97 11.93
CA ALA A 219 4.80 -4.08 12.93
C ALA A 219 5.39 -2.67 12.83
N ALA A 220 4.71 -1.70 13.44
CA ALA A 220 5.23 -0.34 13.51
C ALA A 220 4.90 0.34 14.85
N ILE A 221 5.71 1.34 15.18
CA ILE A 221 5.46 2.29 16.27
C ILE A 221 5.73 3.71 15.78
N ASN A 222 4.96 4.67 16.28
CA ASN A 222 5.18 6.08 16.03
C ASN A 222 5.84 6.73 17.24
N ILE A 223 6.87 7.53 17.01
CA ILE A 223 7.68 8.18 18.04
C ILE A 223 7.56 9.69 17.85
N ALA A 224 6.97 10.37 18.83
CA ALA A 224 6.76 11.81 18.81
C ALA A 224 7.73 12.51 19.77
N ASN A 225 8.44 13.52 19.29
CA ASN A 225 9.33 14.34 20.11
C ASN A 225 8.65 15.68 20.43
N PHE A 226 8.50 16.00 21.72
CA PHE A 226 7.92 17.26 22.20
C PHE A 226 8.95 18.17 22.88
N MET A 227 10.23 17.84 22.79
CA MET A 227 11.32 18.68 23.28
C MET A 227 11.60 19.82 22.30
N SER A 228 12.26 20.87 22.79
CA SER A 228 12.65 22.04 21.98
C SER A 228 13.76 21.77 20.97
N LYS A 229 14.47 20.64 21.12
CA LYS A 229 15.55 20.20 20.23
C LYS A 229 15.28 18.82 19.67
N SER A 230 15.86 18.55 18.51
CA SER A 230 15.90 17.20 17.95
C SER A 230 16.58 16.24 18.92
N ILE A 231 16.12 15.00 18.96
CA ILE A 231 16.71 13.93 19.77
C ILE A 231 17.20 12.81 18.90
N THR A 232 18.32 12.23 19.28
CA THR A 232 18.77 10.96 18.72
C THR A 232 18.43 9.86 19.70
N LEU A 233 17.66 8.87 19.24
CA LEU A 233 17.32 7.68 20.02
C LEU A 233 18.17 6.52 19.52
N ARG A 234 18.79 5.79 20.44
CA ARG A 234 19.31 4.45 20.19
C ARG A 234 18.19 3.44 20.45
N ILE A 235 17.99 2.51 19.52
CA ILE A 235 16.88 1.57 19.50
C ILE A 235 17.44 0.16 19.56
N GLU A 236 17.12 -0.58 20.61
CA GLU A 236 17.65 -1.93 20.84
C GLU A 236 16.51 -2.89 21.18
N ALA A 237 16.43 -4.02 20.47
CA ALA A 237 15.59 -5.13 20.87
C ALA A 237 16.39 -6.07 21.79
N LEU A 238 15.83 -6.42 22.95
CA LEU A 238 16.47 -7.35 23.88
C LEU A 238 16.27 -8.80 23.47
N THR A 239 17.02 -9.71 24.09
CA THR A 239 16.86 -11.17 23.94
C THR A 239 15.39 -11.58 24.14
N LEU A 240 14.88 -12.40 23.23
CA LEU A 240 13.54 -12.97 23.34
C LEU A 240 13.56 -14.17 24.27
N ILE A 241 12.54 -14.26 25.12
CA ILE A 241 12.36 -15.36 26.07
C ILE A 241 11.05 -16.07 25.74
N SER A 242 11.13 -17.40 25.56
CA SER A 242 9.97 -18.28 25.40
C SER A 242 9.20 -18.37 26.73
N GLU A 243 7.89 -18.12 26.70
CA GLU A 243 7.03 -18.33 27.89
C GLU A 243 6.88 -19.80 28.25
N LYS A 244 7.12 -20.71 27.31
CA LYS A 244 6.87 -22.15 27.48
C LYS A 244 7.98 -22.82 28.29
N ASP A 245 9.23 -22.46 28.01
CA ASP A 245 10.41 -23.18 28.49
C ASP A 245 11.61 -22.27 28.80
N SER A 246 11.44 -20.95 28.78
CA SER A 246 12.48 -19.95 29.04
C SER A 246 13.69 -20.03 28.09
N THR A 247 13.54 -20.69 26.94
CA THR A 247 14.54 -20.64 25.87
C THR A 247 14.79 -19.21 25.43
N GLU A 248 16.06 -18.88 25.19
CA GLU A 248 16.49 -17.55 24.76
C GLU A 248 16.87 -17.52 23.28
N VAL A 249 16.45 -16.48 22.57
CA VAL A 249 16.85 -16.20 21.18
C VAL A 249 17.31 -14.75 21.08
N LEU A 250 18.48 -14.53 20.49
CA LEU A 250 19.01 -13.18 20.27
C LEU A 250 18.11 -12.41 19.31
N ALA A 251 17.77 -11.17 19.70
CA ALA A 251 16.90 -10.29 18.91
C ALA A 251 17.35 -10.08 17.45
N LYS A 252 18.66 -9.98 17.20
CA LYS A 252 19.21 -9.81 15.85
C LYS A 252 18.91 -10.96 14.87
N ASN A 253 18.49 -12.12 15.38
CA ASN A 253 18.10 -13.27 14.55
C ASN A 253 16.61 -13.25 14.21
N VAL A 254 15.86 -12.28 14.72
CA VAL A 254 14.39 -12.20 14.65
C VAL A 254 13.95 -10.84 14.12
N PHE A 255 14.56 -9.75 14.58
CA PHE A 255 14.16 -8.39 14.24
C PHE A 255 15.07 -7.76 13.20
N GLU A 256 14.45 -7.16 12.21
CA GLU A 256 15.04 -6.08 11.41
C GLU A 256 14.29 -4.78 11.74
N LEU A 257 15.05 -3.72 12.03
CA LEU A 257 14.51 -2.44 12.46
C LEU A 257 14.78 -1.41 11.37
N HIS A 258 13.75 -0.70 10.94
CA HIS A 258 13.80 0.22 9.80
C HIS A 258 13.23 1.59 10.20
N GLU A 259 13.86 2.65 9.72
CA GLU A 259 13.21 3.96 9.71
C GLU A 259 12.27 4.03 8.51
N VAL A 260 11.06 4.54 8.70
CA VAL A 260 10.15 4.82 7.58
C VAL A 260 10.44 6.21 7.05
N LEU A 261 10.86 6.30 5.78
CA LEU A 261 11.16 7.56 5.13
C LEU A 261 10.07 7.98 4.14
N ASN A 262 9.76 9.27 4.19
CA ASN A 262 8.96 9.92 3.15
C ASN A 262 9.81 10.05 1.88
N VAL A 263 9.24 9.64 0.77
CA VAL A 263 9.82 9.78 -0.56
C VAL A 263 8.87 10.54 -1.47
N PRO A 264 9.38 11.33 -2.41
CA PRO A 264 8.54 12.02 -3.36
C PRO A 264 7.85 11.04 -4.30
N THR A 265 6.66 11.41 -4.78
CA THR A 265 5.86 10.62 -5.72
C THR A 265 5.72 11.33 -7.06
N GLN A 266 5.24 10.63 -8.09
CA GLN A 266 4.89 11.24 -9.37
C GLN A 266 3.76 12.30 -9.30
N ALA A 267 2.99 12.35 -8.20
CA ALA A 267 1.95 13.35 -7.98
C ALA A 267 2.47 14.65 -7.34
N MET A 268 3.79 14.79 -7.18
CA MET A 268 4.45 15.97 -6.59
C MET A 268 4.16 16.18 -5.09
N ASP A 269 3.89 15.10 -4.37
CA ASP A 269 3.75 15.03 -2.92
C ASP A 269 4.68 13.95 -2.34
N TYR A 270 4.42 13.49 -1.11
CA TYR A 270 5.25 12.50 -0.40
C TYR A 270 4.44 11.30 0.06
N SER A 271 5.06 10.12 -0.02
CA SER A 271 4.55 8.88 0.57
C SER A 271 5.59 8.26 1.50
N ALA A 272 5.14 7.77 2.67
CA ALA A 272 5.96 7.09 3.66
C ALA A 272 6.18 5.62 3.27
N ASP A 273 7.13 5.36 2.37
CA ASP A 273 7.25 4.07 1.67
C ASP A 273 8.59 3.38 1.86
N ALA A 274 9.72 4.10 1.79
CA ALA A 274 11.05 3.50 1.85
C ALA A 274 11.39 3.01 3.27
N LEU A 275 11.98 1.81 3.36
CA LEU A 275 12.31 1.12 4.62
C LEU A 275 13.82 0.81 4.73
N PRO A 276 14.71 1.81 4.78
CA PRO A 276 16.11 1.53 5.10
C PRO A 276 16.24 0.94 6.51
N LEU A 277 17.12 -0.06 6.65
CA LEU A 277 17.55 -0.52 7.96
C LEU A 277 18.10 0.65 8.78
N LEU A 278 17.88 0.63 10.10
CA LEU A 278 18.61 1.51 11.00
C LEU A 278 20.11 1.35 10.75
N ASN A 279 20.85 2.45 10.91
CA ASN A 279 22.28 2.47 10.68
C ASN A 279 23.04 1.52 11.64
N GLN A 280 24.36 1.40 11.47
CA GLN A 280 25.21 0.53 12.29
C GLN A 280 25.08 0.77 13.80
N ALA A 281 24.75 2.00 14.23
CA ALA A 281 24.57 2.35 15.63
C ALA A 281 23.13 2.11 16.15
N GLN A 282 22.22 1.65 15.28
CA GLN A 282 20.79 1.50 15.54
C GLN A 282 20.14 2.78 16.06
N THR A 283 20.48 3.92 15.45
CA THR A 283 19.95 5.22 15.86
C THR A 283 18.94 5.80 14.89
N MET A 284 18.03 6.61 15.42
CA MET A 284 17.07 7.39 14.65
C MET A 284 16.99 8.82 15.20
N LEU A 285 16.99 9.81 14.31
CA LEU A 285 16.85 11.23 14.65
C LEU A 285 15.37 11.62 14.61
N ILE A 286 14.85 12.13 15.71
CA ILE A 286 13.48 12.65 15.81
C ILE A 286 13.55 14.17 15.94
N PRO A 287 13.17 14.95 14.90
CA PRO A 287 13.17 16.40 14.99
C PRO A 287 12.28 16.90 16.13
N ASN A 288 12.56 18.11 16.63
CA ASN A 288 11.71 18.75 17.64
C ASN A 288 10.30 18.94 17.10
N TRP A 289 9.29 18.58 17.90
CA TRP A 289 7.87 18.74 17.56
C TRP A 289 7.46 18.03 16.26
N ASP A 290 8.02 16.84 16.07
CA ASP A 290 7.77 16.00 14.90
C ASP A 290 7.52 14.55 15.33
N VAL A 291 7.01 13.75 14.41
CA VAL A 291 6.75 12.31 14.57
C VAL A 291 7.54 11.55 13.53
N ARG A 292 8.17 10.44 13.94
CA ARG A 292 8.81 9.46 13.05
C ARG A 292 8.22 8.09 13.29
N GLN A 293 8.30 7.21 12.30
CA GLN A 293 7.82 5.84 12.41
C GLN A 293 8.99 4.86 12.34
N LEU A 294 9.03 3.94 13.31
CA LEU A 294 9.89 2.77 13.27
C LEU A 294 9.07 1.61 12.72
N TRP A 295 9.55 1.01 11.65
CA TRP A 295 9.05 -0.24 11.09
C TRP A 295 9.89 -1.41 11.61
N ILE A 296 9.22 -2.55 11.87
CA ILE A 296 9.79 -3.72 12.50
C ILE A 296 9.37 -4.95 11.69
N ASN A 297 10.34 -5.63 11.10
CA ASN A 297 10.14 -6.96 10.54
C ASN A 297 10.49 -8.02 11.59
N VAL A 298 9.66 -9.06 11.69
CA VAL A 298 9.81 -10.15 12.66
C VAL A 298 9.83 -11.49 11.93
N ASN A 299 11.03 -12.02 11.75
CA ASN A 299 11.25 -13.33 11.14
C ASN A 299 11.16 -14.44 12.19
N THR A 300 10.26 -15.39 12.00
CA THR A 300 10.00 -16.46 12.97
C THR A 300 10.84 -17.72 12.77
N LYS A 301 11.74 -17.79 11.78
CA LYS A 301 12.53 -19.00 11.49
C LYS A 301 13.33 -19.51 12.69
N ALA A 302 13.81 -18.61 13.56
CA ALA A 302 14.56 -18.95 14.76
C ALA A 302 13.69 -19.28 15.99
N LEU A 303 12.36 -19.15 15.88
CA LEU A 303 11.44 -19.26 17.01
C LEU A 303 10.61 -20.54 16.93
N SER A 304 10.63 -21.33 18.00
CA SER A 304 9.72 -22.47 18.13
C SER A 304 8.27 -22.03 18.39
N PRO A 305 7.25 -22.85 18.07
CA PRO A 305 5.85 -22.54 18.36
C PRO A 305 5.60 -22.23 19.84
N GLY A 306 4.87 -21.15 20.10
CA GLY A 306 4.61 -20.65 21.46
C GLY A 306 4.51 -19.13 21.52
N ILE A 307 4.54 -18.59 22.73
CA ILE A 307 4.58 -17.15 22.98
C ILE A 307 6.00 -16.78 23.38
N TRP A 308 6.53 -15.76 22.72
CA TRP A 308 7.83 -15.16 22.97
C TRP A 308 7.64 -13.72 23.43
N LYS A 309 8.42 -13.32 24.42
CA LYS A 309 8.39 -11.97 24.99
C LYS A 309 9.76 -11.31 24.91
N THR A 310 9.75 -10.01 24.63
CA THR A 310 10.94 -9.16 24.72
C THR A 310 10.52 -7.71 24.93
N VAL A 311 11.50 -6.81 24.96
CA VAL A 311 11.33 -5.36 25.02
C VAL A 311 12.16 -4.73 23.91
N ILE A 312 11.59 -3.75 23.22
CA ILE A 312 12.34 -2.79 22.40
C ILE A 312 12.57 -1.55 23.26
N GLN A 313 13.84 -1.24 23.53
CA GLN A 313 14.26 -0.10 24.33
C GLN A 313 14.62 1.08 23.43
N LEU A 314 14.04 2.25 23.73
CA LEU A 314 14.36 3.51 23.08
C LEU A 314 15.06 4.40 24.11
N ARG A 315 16.35 4.68 23.92
CA ARG A 315 17.14 5.50 24.84
C ARG A 315 17.68 6.76 24.15
N SER A 316 17.47 7.93 24.74
CA SER A 316 18.02 9.18 24.20
C SER A 316 19.53 9.28 24.44
N LEU A 317 20.24 9.80 23.43
CA LEU A 317 21.68 10.08 23.50
C LEU A 317 21.95 11.49 24.05
N GLU A 318 21.42 11.76 25.24
CA GLU A 318 21.65 13.00 26.00
C GLU A 318 22.48 12.70 27.25
N LEU A 319 23.01 13.75 27.91
CA LEU A 319 23.78 13.60 29.16
C LEU A 319 22.97 12.87 30.23
N GLU A 320 21.71 13.24 30.38
CA GLU A 320 20.72 12.51 31.18
C GLU A 320 19.82 11.73 30.23
N SER A 321 20.20 10.48 29.95
CA SER A 321 19.45 9.63 29.03
C SER A 321 18.06 9.33 29.57
N LYS A 322 17.06 9.45 28.70
CA LYS A 322 15.68 9.05 28.98
C LYS A 322 15.37 7.77 28.23
N GLN A 323 14.57 6.89 28.81
CA GLN A 323 14.27 5.58 28.25
C GLN A 323 12.77 5.31 28.22
N ILE A 324 12.30 4.69 27.13
CA ILE A 324 10.97 4.08 27.03
C ILE A 324 11.15 2.63 26.59
N ASP A 325 10.53 1.73 27.36
CA ASP A 325 10.52 0.30 27.11
C ASP A 325 9.19 -0.11 26.48
N ILE A 326 9.24 -0.72 25.30
CA ILE A 326 8.07 -1.15 24.55
C ILE A 326 7.94 -2.66 24.68
N PRO A 327 6.89 -3.16 25.34
CA PRO A 327 6.68 -4.60 25.44
C PRO A 327 6.36 -5.18 24.07
N VAL A 328 7.03 -6.28 23.74
CA VAL A 328 6.82 -7.05 22.52
C VAL A 328 6.35 -8.46 22.88
N THR A 329 5.28 -8.91 22.22
CA THR A 329 4.79 -10.29 22.30
C THR A 329 4.66 -10.86 20.90
N ILE A 330 5.31 -12.00 20.65
CA ILE A 330 5.25 -12.72 19.37
C ILE A 330 4.65 -14.09 19.64
N LYS A 331 3.52 -14.38 19.01
CA LYS A 331 2.90 -15.70 19.04
C LYS A 331 3.22 -16.44 17.75
N VAL A 332 3.98 -17.51 17.86
CA VAL A 332 4.31 -18.41 16.75
C VAL A 332 3.33 -19.57 16.76
N TRP A 333 2.49 -19.66 15.74
CA TRP A 333 1.55 -20.75 15.56
C TRP A 333 2.29 -22.06 15.23
N LYS A 334 1.72 -23.20 15.65
CA LYS A 334 2.31 -24.53 15.44
C LYS A 334 2.45 -24.92 13.97
N SER A 335 1.59 -24.38 13.11
CA SER A 335 1.62 -24.66 11.68
C SER A 335 2.73 -23.81 11.03
N ALA A 336 3.58 -24.46 10.23
CA ALA A 336 4.57 -23.78 9.40
C ALA A 336 4.00 -23.30 8.07
N LEU A 337 4.69 -22.41 7.38
CA LEU A 337 4.52 -22.24 5.93
C LEU A 337 4.75 -23.59 5.19
N PRO A 338 4.18 -23.77 3.99
CA PRO A 338 4.56 -24.87 3.10
C PRO A 338 6.06 -24.83 2.76
N GLU A 339 6.71 -26.00 2.66
CA GLU A 339 8.12 -26.09 2.25
C GLU A 339 8.36 -25.53 0.84
N LYS A 340 7.40 -25.78 -0.07
CA LYS A 340 7.40 -25.23 -1.42
C LYS A 340 6.29 -24.19 -1.53
N GLN A 341 6.66 -22.98 -1.94
CA GLN A 341 5.72 -21.90 -2.20
C GLN A 341 4.71 -22.33 -3.29
N PRO A 342 3.39 -22.30 -3.02
CA PRO A 342 2.37 -22.82 -3.95
C PRO A 342 1.91 -21.80 -5.00
N VAL A 343 2.29 -20.53 -4.84
CA VAL A 343 1.95 -19.44 -5.76
C VAL A 343 3.23 -18.91 -6.40
N SER A 344 3.22 -18.67 -7.71
CA SER A 344 4.33 -18.02 -8.39
C SER A 344 4.35 -16.52 -8.13
N LEU A 345 5.51 -15.94 -7.89
CA LEU A 345 5.70 -14.49 -7.82
C LEU A 345 6.63 -14.05 -8.94
N CYS A 346 6.09 -13.27 -9.88
CA CYS A 346 6.79 -12.77 -11.05
C CYS A 346 7.02 -11.26 -10.97
N HIS A 347 8.29 -10.86 -11.02
CA HIS A 347 8.67 -9.47 -11.20
C HIS A 347 9.66 -9.32 -12.33
N TRP A 348 9.50 -8.23 -13.06
CA TRP A 348 10.52 -7.75 -13.97
C TRP A 348 11.62 -7.11 -13.10
N GLY A 349 12.72 -7.83 -12.93
CA GLY A 349 13.85 -7.38 -12.11
C GLY A 349 14.78 -6.43 -12.85
N TYR A 350 15.27 -6.88 -14.01
CA TYR A 350 16.23 -6.18 -14.87
C TYR A 350 17.41 -5.54 -14.11
N VAL A 351 17.86 -6.19 -13.05
CA VAL A 351 18.86 -5.67 -12.10
C VAL A 351 20.10 -5.14 -12.81
N HIS A 352 20.64 -5.90 -13.76
CA HIS A 352 21.82 -5.57 -14.56
C HIS A 352 21.74 -4.25 -15.37
N THR A 353 20.55 -3.73 -15.67
CA THR A 353 20.36 -2.43 -16.35
C THR A 353 19.80 -1.34 -15.44
N SER A 354 19.60 -1.65 -14.16
CA SER A 354 18.97 -0.77 -13.18
C SER A 354 19.96 -0.01 -12.30
N ARG A 355 19.44 0.75 -11.33
CA ARG A 355 20.23 1.34 -10.24
C ARG A 355 20.83 0.30 -9.27
N LEU A 356 20.35 -0.94 -9.29
CA LEU A 356 20.87 -2.06 -8.49
C LEU A 356 21.91 -2.91 -9.24
N LYS A 357 22.37 -2.49 -10.43
CA LYS A 357 23.32 -3.26 -11.25
C LYS A 357 24.64 -3.62 -10.53
N ASP A 358 25.04 -2.81 -9.56
CA ASP A 358 26.26 -2.98 -8.77
C ASP A 358 26.02 -3.84 -7.50
N TYR A 359 24.77 -4.25 -7.25
CA TYR A 359 24.33 -5.09 -6.13
C TYR A 359 23.51 -6.32 -6.57
N PRO A 360 23.99 -7.12 -7.54
CA PRO A 360 23.21 -8.22 -8.11
C PRO A 360 23.00 -9.40 -7.15
N GLU A 361 23.86 -9.57 -6.14
CA GLU A 361 23.72 -10.63 -5.14
C GLU A 361 22.72 -10.25 -4.05
N GLU A 362 22.78 -9.01 -3.58
CA GLU A 362 21.83 -8.44 -2.63
C GLU A 362 20.43 -8.39 -3.24
N ALA A 363 20.30 -7.96 -4.50
CA ALA A 363 19.03 -7.94 -5.21
C ALA A 363 18.44 -9.34 -5.44
N PHE A 364 19.27 -10.34 -5.69
CA PHE A 364 18.81 -11.73 -5.82
C PHE A 364 18.34 -12.27 -4.46
N THR A 365 19.11 -12.04 -3.41
CA THR A 365 18.79 -12.48 -2.04
C THR A 365 17.49 -11.84 -1.56
N ASP A 366 17.32 -10.54 -1.77
CA ASP A 366 16.10 -9.81 -1.44
C ASP A 366 14.88 -10.37 -2.17
N GLN A 367 14.98 -10.59 -3.49
CA GLN A 367 13.91 -11.19 -4.30
C GLN A 367 13.48 -12.56 -3.76
N VAL A 368 14.43 -13.46 -3.50
CA VAL A 368 14.15 -14.82 -2.99
C VAL A 368 13.55 -14.76 -1.58
N ASN A 369 14.06 -13.89 -0.70
CA ASN A 369 13.53 -13.72 0.66
C ASN A 369 12.09 -13.18 0.68
N HIS A 370 11.68 -12.45 -0.36
CA HIS A 370 10.30 -11.98 -0.53
C HIS A 370 9.40 -12.94 -1.33
N GLY A 371 9.91 -14.15 -1.64
CA GLY A 371 9.14 -15.20 -2.31
C GLY A 371 9.16 -15.14 -3.85
N THR A 372 10.07 -14.36 -4.45
CA THR A 372 10.23 -14.37 -5.92
C THR A 372 10.72 -15.73 -6.38
N ASN A 373 9.96 -16.37 -7.27
CA ASN A 373 10.31 -17.66 -7.87
C ASN A 373 10.02 -17.70 -9.39
N VAL A 374 9.84 -16.54 -10.00
CA VAL A 374 9.79 -16.37 -11.46
C VAL A 374 10.72 -15.22 -11.83
N PHE A 375 11.78 -15.53 -12.57
CA PHE A 375 12.85 -14.60 -12.90
C PHE A 375 12.84 -14.25 -14.38
N VAL A 376 12.75 -12.96 -14.71
CA VAL A 376 12.73 -12.50 -16.10
C VAL A 376 14.15 -12.25 -16.61
N ALA A 377 14.60 -13.14 -17.51
CA ALA A 377 15.86 -13.05 -18.22
C ALA A 377 15.71 -12.23 -19.51
N THR A 378 16.30 -11.04 -19.55
CA THR A 378 16.34 -10.20 -20.76
C THR A 378 17.35 -10.73 -21.77
N ASN A 379 17.44 -10.05 -22.92
CA ASN A 379 18.37 -10.38 -23.99
C ASN A 379 19.84 -10.55 -23.52
N THR A 380 20.28 -9.91 -22.44
CA THR A 380 21.64 -10.08 -21.87
C THR A 380 21.94 -11.54 -21.51
N PHE A 381 20.95 -12.29 -21.05
CA PHE A 381 21.09 -13.65 -20.52
C PHE A 381 20.57 -14.72 -21.50
N VAL A 382 20.50 -14.37 -22.78
CA VAL A 382 20.05 -15.23 -23.87
C VAL A 382 21.24 -15.58 -24.76
N PRO A 383 21.38 -16.84 -25.21
CA PRO A 383 22.52 -17.25 -26.03
C PRO A 383 22.52 -16.55 -27.40
N GLU A 384 23.66 -16.01 -27.81
CA GLU A 384 23.79 -15.35 -29.11
C GLU A 384 24.12 -16.35 -30.21
N ALA A 385 23.47 -16.22 -31.37
CA ALA A 385 23.71 -17.04 -32.54
C ALA A 385 23.70 -16.21 -33.83
N ARG A 386 24.47 -16.67 -34.83
CA ARG A 386 24.52 -16.07 -36.17
C ARG A 386 24.03 -17.05 -37.22
N PHE A 387 23.47 -16.55 -38.33
CA PHE A 387 23.06 -17.39 -39.45
C PHE A 387 23.44 -16.80 -40.81
N ASP A 388 23.63 -17.67 -41.81
CA ASP A 388 23.99 -17.33 -43.20
C ASP A 388 22.77 -17.00 -44.08
N GLU A 389 22.99 -16.74 -45.37
CA GLU A 389 21.92 -16.45 -46.35
C GLU A 389 20.93 -17.64 -46.54
N ASP A 390 21.35 -18.85 -46.19
CA ASP A 390 20.55 -20.07 -46.29
C ASP A 390 19.84 -20.44 -44.98
N GLY A 391 20.03 -19.65 -43.92
CA GLY A 391 19.41 -19.85 -42.62
C GLY A 391 20.05 -20.94 -41.77
N ASN A 392 21.31 -21.33 -42.07
CA ASN A 392 22.08 -22.24 -41.23
C ASN A 392 22.78 -21.46 -40.11
N ILE A 393 22.87 -22.03 -38.92
CA ILE A 393 23.64 -21.43 -37.81
C ILE A 393 25.12 -21.50 -38.13
N VAL A 394 25.81 -20.37 -38.02
CA VAL A 394 27.25 -20.23 -38.24
C VAL A 394 27.93 -19.83 -36.94
N ASN A 395 29.13 -20.37 -36.74
CA ASN A 395 29.88 -20.33 -35.48
C ASN A 395 29.18 -21.09 -34.33
N GLU A 396 29.92 -21.28 -33.24
CA GLU A 396 29.36 -21.83 -32.01
C GLU A 396 28.41 -20.82 -31.35
N ILE A 397 27.34 -21.33 -30.73
CA ILE A 397 26.41 -20.52 -29.95
C ILE A 397 27.06 -20.18 -28.60
N ASP A 398 27.06 -18.91 -28.22
CA ASP A 398 27.66 -18.47 -26.95
C ASP A 398 26.67 -18.58 -25.80
N TYR A 399 26.90 -19.53 -24.89
CA TYR A 399 26.08 -19.77 -23.71
C TYR A 399 26.65 -19.20 -22.40
N ARG A 400 27.79 -18.48 -22.41
CA ARG A 400 28.53 -18.15 -21.17
C ARG A 400 27.70 -17.36 -20.15
N GLU A 401 27.09 -16.25 -20.56
CA GLU A 401 26.28 -15.42 -19.66
C GLU A 401 24.91 -16.03 -19.39
N HIS A 402 24.36 -16.75 -20.38
CA HIS A 402 23.14 -17.55 -20.21
C HIS A 402 23.31 -18.59 -19.10
N ASP A 403 24.37 -19.40 -19.16
CA ASP A 403 24.60 -20.49 -18.22
C ASP A 403 24.85 -19.96 -16.81
N LYS A 404 25.62 -18.88 -16.66
CA LYS A 404 25.79 -18.22 -15.36
C LYS A 404 24.45 -17.80 -14.75
N TYR A 405 23.58 -17.18 -15.55
CA TYR A 405 22.27 -16.75 -15.10
C TYR A 405 21.38 -17.94 -14.75
N VAL A 406 21.31 -18.94 -15.63
CA VAL A 406 20.48 -20.14 -15.44
C VAL A 406 20.89 -20.91 -14.19
N HIS A 407 22.19 -21.24 -14.02
CA HIS A 407 22.68 -21.96 -12.84
C HIS A 407 22.36 -21.23 -11.53
N LYS A 408 22.36 -19.89 -11.54
CA LYS A 408 22.03 -19.09 -10.36
C LYS A 408 20.55 -19.14 -9.99
N HIS A 409 19.65 -19.04 -10.98
CA HIS A 409 18.22 -18.78 -10.72
C HIS A 409 17.34 -20.03 -10.81
N VAL A 410 17.71 -21.03 -11.63
CA VAL A 410 16.85 -22.19 -11.94
C VAL A 410 16.54 -23.08 -10.74
N LYS A 411 17.38 -23.02 -9.70
CA LYS A 411 17.18 -23.75 -8.44
C LYS A 411 16.07 -23.14 -7.57
N ASP A 412 15.76 -21.86 -7.76
CA ASP A 412 14.81 -21.10 -6.96
C ASP A 412 13.49 -20.83 -7.69
N GLY A 413 13.36 -21.23 -8.96
CA GLY A 413 12.14 -20.96 -9.71
C GLY A 413 12.18 -21.17 -11.21
N VAL A 414 11.24 -20.50 -11.89
CA VAL A 414 11.06 -20.52 -13.35
C VAL A 414 11.76 -19.32 -13.98
N ILE A 415 12.44 -19.52 -15.11
CA ILE A 415 13.06 -18.43 -15.88
C ILE A 415 12.19 -18.07 -17.08
N LEU A 416 11.77 -16.81 -17.19
CA LEU A 416 11.09 -16.27 -18.38
C LEU A 416 12.11 -15.59 -19.29
N PHE A 417 12.32 -16.14 -20.49
CA PHE A 417 13.21 -15.53 -21.48
C PHE A 417 12.45 -14.54 -22.34
N VAL A 418 12.75 -13.24 -22.18
CA VAL A 418 12.09 -12.13 -22.90
C VAL A 418 13.05 -11.41 -23.84
N GLY A 419 12.53 -10.95 -24.98
CA GLY A 419 13.31 -10.20 -25.98
C GLY A 419 14.44 -11.00 -26.64
N TYR A 420 14.43 -12.33 -26.48
CA TYR A 420 15.49 -13.23 -26.91
C TYR A 420 15.68 -13.24 -28.44
N GLN A 421 14.65 -12.92 -29.22
CA GLN A 421 14.71 -12.91 -30.68
C GLN A 421 15.72 -11.89 -31.23
N GLY A 422 16.08 -10.88 -30.42
CA GLY A 422 17.13 -9.92 -30.75
C GLY A 422 18.54 -10.53 -30.76
N LYS A 423 18.75 -11.73 -30.22
CA LYS A 423 20.06 -12.42 -30.15
C LYS A 423 20.36 -13.35 -31.32
N LEU A 424 19.40 -13.57 -32.21
CA LEU A 424 19.65 -14.23 -33.49
C LEU A 424 19.99 -13.17 -34.55
N LYS A 425 21.23 -13.18 -35.07
CA LYS A 425 21.73 -12.19 -36.03
C LYS A 425 22.01 -12.81 -37.40
N GLY A 426 21.64 -12.15 -38.48
CA GLY A 426 21.92 -12.62 -39.83
C GLY A 426 21.31 -11.71 -40.90
N PRO A 427 21.46 -12.07 -42.18
CA PRO A 427 21.10 -11.20 -43.30
C PRO A 427 19.58 -11.08 -43.54
N ALA A 428 18.81 -12.09 -43.16
CA ALA A 428 17.37 -12.13 -43.40
C ALA A 428 16.55 -11.48 -42.27
N LYS A 429 15.50 -10.74 -42.64
CA LYS A 429 14.54 -10.13 -41.69
C LYS A 429 13.71 -11.19 -40.96
N GLN A 430 13.24 -10.84 -39.76
CA GLN A 430 12.34 -11.70 -38.98
C GLN A 430 11.12 -12.14 -39.80
N PHE A 431 10.69 -13.39 -39.58
CA PHE A 431 9.55 -14.04 -40.24
C PHE A 431 9.69 -14.38 -41.74
N THR A 432 10.86 -14.15 -42.35
CA THR A 432 11.17 -14.71 -43.69
C THR A 432 11.45 -16.22 -43.60
N PRO A 433 11.32 -17.01 -44.69
CA PRO A 433 11.63 -18.44 -44.67
C PRO A 433 13.05 -18.75 -44.18
N VAL A 434 14.03 -17.97 -44.60
CA VAL A 434 15.45 -18.08 -44.18
C VAL A 434 15.58 -17.84 -42.67
N TRP A 435 15.02 -16.74 -42.17
CA TRP A 435 15.06 -16.45 -40.73
C TRP A 435 14.29 -17.50 -39.91
N ASN A 436 13.13 -17.97 -40.38
CA ASN A 436 12.33 -18.99 -39.70
C ASN A 436 13.10 -20.32 -39.57
N LYS A 437 13.86 -20.70 -40.60
CA LYS A 437 14.76 -21.86 -40.55
C LYS A 437 15.83 -21.67 -39.47
N ALA A 438 16.54 -20.54 -39.49
CA ALA A 438 17.58 -20.22 -38.50
C ALA A 438 17.03 -20.18 -37.07
N TYR A 439 15.89 -19.52 -36.87
CA TYR A 439 15.24 -19.38 -35.57
C TYR A 439 14.85 -20.73 -34.97
N LYS A 440 14.32 -21.65 -35.77
CA LYS A 440 14.00 -23.01 -35.30
C LYS A 440 15.24 -23.82 -34.96
N LEU A 441 16.29 -23.74 -35.78
CA LEU A 441 17.57 -24.43 -35.51
C LEU A 441 18.22 -23.91 -34.22
N TRP A 442 18.25 -22.59 -34.04
CA TRP A 442 18.80 -21.95 -32.84
C TRP A 442 17.99 -22.30 -31.58
N LEU A 443 16.65 -22.19 -31.64
CA LEU A 443 15.79 -22.58 -30.51
C LEU A 443 15.97 -24.05 -30.14
N LYS A 444 16.04 -24.94 -31.13
CA LYS A 444 16.27 -26.36 -30.89
C LYS A 444 17.60 -26.60 -30.18
N ALA A 445 18.70 -26.01 -30.69
CA ALA A 445 20.01 -26.12 -30.07
C ALA A 445 20.04 -25.55 -28.65
N TRP A 446 19.34 -24.44 -28.40
CA TRP A 446 19.22 -23.85 -27.07
C TRP A 446 18.43 -24.75 -26.10
N ILE A 447 17.29 -25.30 -26.52
CA ILE A 447 16.49 -26.21 -25.70
C ILE A 447 17.28 -27.50 -25.39
N ASP A 448 17.97 -28.06 -26.39
CA ASP A 448 18.83 -29.23 -26.22
C ASP A 448 19.98 -28.91 -25.25
N HIS A 449 20.58 -27.71 -25.32
CA HIS A 449 21.59 -27.25 -24.35
C HIS A 449 21.04 -27.15 -22.92
N MET A 450 19.89 -26.48 -22.73
CA MET A 450 19.22 -26.39 -21.41
C MET A 450 18.98 -27.78 -20.82
N LYS A 451 18.51 -28.72 -21.63
CA LYS A 451 18.34 -30.11 -21.21
C LYS A 451 19.66 -30.79 -20.82
N ASN A 452 20.74 -30.55 -21.58
CA ASN A 452 22.06 -31.13 -21.29
C ASN A 452 22.66 -30.61 -19.99
N ILE A 453 22.37 -29.36 -19.60
CA ILE A 453 22.78 -28.79 -18.30
C ILE A 453 21.77 -29.05 -17.17
N GLY A 454 20.77 -29.92 -17.40
CA GLY A 454 19.84 -30.41 -16.38
C GLY A 454 18.60 -29.55 -16.14
N VAL A 455 18.30 -28.59 -17.02
CA VAL A 455 17.09 -27.75 -16.92
C VAL A 455 15.90 -28.45 -17.58
N THR A 456 14.79 -28.55 -16.87
CA THR A 456 13.56 -29.17 -17.34
C THR A 456 12.56 -28.15 -17.91
N TYR A 457 11.58 -28.62 -18.70
CA TYR A 457 10.60 -27.74 -19.35
C TYR A 457 9.79 -26.90 -18.35
N ASP A 458 9.55 -27.37 -17.14
CA ASP A 458 8.81 -26.64 -16.10
C ASP A 458 9.64 -25.55 -15.39
N GLN A 459 10.94 -25.46 -15.67
CA GLN A 459 11.85 -24.48 -15.08
C GLN A 459 12.11 -23.26 -15.98
N TYR A 460 11.54 -23.22 -17.19
CA TYR A 460 11.65 -22.06 -18.06
C TYR A 460 10.40 -21.89 -18.93
N ALA A 461 10.19 -20.67 -19.44
CA ALA A 461 9.27 -20.42 -20.54
C ALA A 461 9.79 -19.33 -21.47
N PHE A 462 9.47 -19.46 -22.76
CA PHE A 462 9.69 -18.37 -23.71
C PHE A 462 8.60 -17.32 -23.52
N TYR A 463 9.00 -16.05 -23.49
CA TYR A 463 8.14 -14.88 -23.39
C TYR A 463 8.30 -14.06 -24.68
N PRO A 464 7.56 -14.39 -25.75
CA PRO A 464 7.91 -13.93 -27.10
C PRO A 464 7.53 -12.47 -27.37
N VAL A 465 6.41 -12.01 -26.80
CA VAL A 465 5.87 -10.66 -27.01
C VAL A 465 5.28 -10.18 -25.70
N ASP A 466 5.67 -8.97 -25.32
CA ASP A 466 5.17 -8.25 -24.16
C ASP A 466 3.79 -7.64 -24.42
N GLU A 467 2.88 -7.81 -23.46
CA GLU A 467 1.51 -7.30 -23.45
C GLU A 467 0.71 -7.48 -24.76
N PRO A 468 0.43 -8.72 -25.22
CA PRO A 468 -0.47 -8.91 -26.36
C PRO A 468 -1.83 -8.24 -26.16
N GLY A 469 -2.21 -7.39 -27.12
CA GLY A 469 -3.40 -6.53 -27.04
C GLY A 469 -3.09 -5.06 -26.75
N LEU A 470 -1.88 -4.72 -26.30
CA LEU A 470 -1.50 -3.34 -26.03
C LEU A 470 -1.32 -2.52 -27.31
N SER A 471 -0.70 -3.11 -28.33
CA SER A 471 -0.48 -2.43 -29.61
C SER A 471 -0.89 -3.30 -30.79
N PRO A 472 -1.34 -2.69 -31.91
CA PRO A 472 -1.67 -3.42 -33.12
C PRO A 472 -0.54 -4.38 -33.54
N GLY A 473 -0.91 -5.61 -33.87
CA GLY A 473 0.03 -6.64 -34.35
C GLY A 473 0.75 -7.43 -33.25
N HIS A 474 0.67 -7.06 -31.97
CA HIS A 474 1.29 -7.84 -30.88
C HIS A 474 0.78 -9.29 -30.85
N VAL A 475 -0.54 -9.49 -30.96
CA VAL A 475 -1.17 -10.82 -30.99
C VAL A 475 -0.70 -11.62 -32.21
N THR A 476 -0.71 -11.02 -33.40
CA THR A 476 -0.23 -11.66 -34.64
C THR A 476 1.23 -12.10 -34.52
N ARG A 477 2.08 -11.23 -33.96
CA ARG A 477 3.50 -11.52 -33.73
C ARG A 477 3.70 -12.64 -32.71
N PHE A 478 2.91 -12.64 -31.63
CA PHE A 478 2.92 -13.69 -30.62
C PHE A 478 2.60 -15.05 -31.26
N ILE A 479 1.52 -15.12 -32.05
CA ILE A 479 1.11 -16.35 -32.76
C ILE A 479 2.19 -16.81 -33.73
N ALA A 480 2.80 -15.90 -34.49
CA ALA A 480 3.87 -16.24 -35.42
C ALA A 480 5.10 -16.85 -34.72
N HIS A 481 5.54 -16.27 -33.60
CA HIS A 481 6.59 -16.88 -32.78
C HIS A 481 6.16 -18.21 -32.16
N GLY A 482 4.94 -18.28 -31.63
CA GLY A 482 4.39 -19.50 -31.02
C GLY A 482 4.40 -20.69 -31.97
N LYS A 483 4.02 -20.50 -33.23
CA LYS A 483 4.11 -21.54 -34.28
C LYS A 483 5.53 -22.06 -34.45
N LEU A 484 6.49 -21.14 -34.61
CA LEU A 484 7.90 -21.51 -34.80
C LEU A 484 8.50 -22.20 -33.58
N ILE A 485 8.14 -21.79 -32.36
CA ILE A 485 8.57 -22.46 -31.13
C ILE A 485 8.02 -23.89 -31.11
N ARG A 486 6.73 -24.09 -31.41
CA ARG A 486 6.11 -25.43 -31.47
C ARG A 486 6.74 -26.34 -32.53
N GLU A 487 7.12 -25.78 -33.68
CA GLU A 487 7.84 -26.50 -34.73
C GLU A 487 9.27 -26.87 -34.32
N ALA A 488 9.94 -26.04 -33.51
CA ALA A 488 11.27 -26.34 -32.98
C ALA A 488 11.22 -27.41 -31.87
N ASP A 489 10.25 -27.25 -30.95
CA ASP A 489 9.97 -28.18 -29.87
C ASP A 489 8.52 -28.02 -29.38
N SER A 490 7.71 -29.07 -29.50
CA SER A 490 6.30 -29.03 -29.13
C SER A 490 6.04 -28.94 -27.62
N LYS A 491 7.03 -29.25 -26.78
CA LYS A 491 6.95 -29.28 -25.30
C LYS A 491 7.49 -28.01 -24.64
N ALA A 492 8.24 -27.18 -25.35
CA ALA A 492 8.74 -25.90 -24.85
C ALA A 492 7.62 -25.06 -24.23
N GLN A 493 7.80 -24.53 -23.02
CA GLN A 493 6.77 -23.70 -22.40
C GLN A 493 6.76 -22.31 -23.01
N ILE A 494 5.57 -21.74 -23.15
CA ILE A 494 5.36 -20.38 -23.66
C ILE A 494 4.46 -19.62 -22.69
N TYR A 495 4.96 -18.47 -22.26
CA TYR A 495 4.31 -17.50 -21.40
C TYR A 495 3.72 -16.35 -22.23
N THR A 496 2.60 -15.79 -21.77
CA THR A 496 2.01 -14.58 -22.34
C THR A 496 1.23 -13.81 -21.29
N ASP A 497 1.23 -12.49 -21.41
CA ASP A 497 0.68 -11.53 -20.47
C ASP A 497 -0.32 -10.56 -21.14
N PRO A 498 -1.45 -11.05 -21.67
CA PRO A 498 -2.36 -10.20 -22.43
C PRO A 498 -2.97 -9.11 -21.56
N VAL A 499 -3.16 -7.93 -22.15
CA VAL A 499 -3.89 -6.82 -21.51
C VAL A 499 -5.36 -6.85 -21.87
N GLY A 500 -6.20 -6.12 -21.10
CA GLY A 500 -7.66 -6.10 -21.27
C GLY A 500 -8.16 -5.77 -22.68
N ARG A 501 -7.35 -5.14 -23.52
CA ARG A 501 -7.66 -4.85 -24.93
C ARG A 501 -7.58 -6.08 -25.86
N ALA A 502 -6.95 -7.19 -25.46
CA ALA A 502 -7.00 -8.43 -26.23
C ALA A 502 -8.45 -8.94 -26.32
N THR A 503 -8.93 -9.21 -27.52
CA THR A 503 -10.31 -9.69 -27.74
C THR A 503 -10.44 -11.17 -27.40
N MET A 504 -11.67 -11.67 -27.24
CA MET A 504 -11.91 -13.10 -27.04
C MET A 504 -11.33 -13.95 -28.20
N ASP A 505 -11.40 -13.45 -29.43
CA ASP A 505 -10.85 -14.15 -30.60
C ASP A 505 -9.32 -14.14 -30.59
N ASP A 506 -8.68 -13.05 -30.13
CA ASP A 506 -7.23 -13.02 -29.92
C ASP A 506 -6.81 -14.11 -28.91
N LEU A 507 -7.50 -14.22 -27.78
CA LEU A 507 -7.22 -15.23 -26.76
C LEU A 507 -7.36 -16.65 -27.32
N LYS A 508 -8.44 -16.91 -28.09
CA LYS A 508 -8.66 -18.20 -28.76
C LYS A 508 -7.56 -18.53 -29.77
N ASN A 509 -7.12 -17.54 -30.55
CA ASN A 509 -6.10 -17.71 -31.57
C ASN A 509 -4.69 -17.90 -30.97
N MET A 510 -4.41 -17.28 -29.82
CA MET A 510 -3.16 -17.48 -29.08
C MET A 510 -3.15 -18.82 -28.35
N ASN A 511 -4.32 -19.32 -27.91
CA ASN A 511 -4.42 -20.48 -27.03
C ASN A 511 -3.58 -21.70 -27.48
N PRO A 512 -3.57 -22.17 -28.74
CA PRO A 512 -2.75 -23.33 -29.13
C PRO A 512 -1.25 -23.22 -28.79
N TYR A 513 -0.74 -22.01 -28.63
CA TYR A 513 0.67 -21.72 -28.38
C TYR A 513 0.98 -21.37 -26.94
N VAL A 514 -0.01 -21.23 -26.05
CA VAL A 514 0.24 -20.79 -24.66
C VAL A 514 0.32 -21.97 -23.71
N ASN A 515 1.21 -21.92 -22.72
CA ASN A 515 1.20 -22.83 -21.56
C ASN A 515 0.86 -22.08 -20.27
N ILE A 516 1.34 -20.84 -20.15
CA ILE A 516 1.16 -19.99 -18.98
C ILE A 516 0.49 -18.68 -19.42
N TRP A 517 -0.73 -18.46 -18.94
CA TRP A 517 -1.42 -17.18 -19.08
C TRP A 517 -1.11 -16.30 -17.88
N CYS A 518 -0.84 -15.02 -18.10
CA CYS A 518 -0.69 -14.02 -17.04
C CYS A 518 -1.43 -12.74 -17.42
N PRO A 519 -2.76 -12.77 -17.57
CA PRO A 519 -3.52 -11.56 -17.92
C PRO A 519 -3.34 -10.44 -16.89
N ASN A 520 -3.39 -9.20 -17.36
CA ASN A 520 -3.39 -8.04 -16.47
C ASN A 520 -4.67 -8.02 -15.61
N ARG A 521 -4.54 -7.70 -14.34
CA ARG A 521 -5.60 -7.83 -13.34
C ARG A 521 -6.81 -6.95 -13.68
N SER A 522 -6.60 -5.67 -13.95
CA SER A 522 -7.67 -4.71 -14.29
C SER A 522 -8.52 -5.12 -15.49
N GLY A 523 -7.93 -5.79 -16.49
CA GLY A 523 -8.63 -6.18 -17.72
C GLY A 523 -9.39 -7.52 -17.67
N PHE A 524 -9.20 -8.32 -16.61
CA PHE A 524 -9.69 -9.70 -16.56
C PHE A 524 -10.28 -10.14 -15.21
N LEU A 525 -9.84 -9.56 -14.09
CA LEU A 525 -10.18 -10.04 -12.74
C LEU A 525 -11.06 -9.07 -11.96
N LEU A 526 -11.10 -7.79 -12.34
CA LEU A 526 -11.86 -6.77 -11.61
C LEU A 526 -13.30 -6.66 -12.13
N ASN A 527 -13.76 -5.44 -12.38
CA ASN A 527 -15.13 -5.18 -12.82
C ASN A 527 -15.39 -5.54 -14.29
N GLU A 528 -14.36 -5.88 -15.07
CA GLU A 528 -14.44 -6.26 -16.48
C GLU A 528 -13.67 -7.55 -16.79
N GLY A 529 -14.02 -8.21 -17.90
CA GLY A 529 -13.26 -9.34 -18.46
C GLY A 529 -13.51 -10.71 -17.82
N GLN A 530 -14.61 -10.87 -17.07
CA GLN A 530 -14.94 -12.13 -16.40
C GLN A 530 -15.19 -13.28 -17.40
N ASP A 531 -15.74 -12.97 -18.57
CA ASP A 531 -15.91 -13.91 -19.68
C ASP A 531 -14.55 -14.39 -20.23
N LYS A 532 -13.58 -13.48 -20.37
CA LYS A 532 -12.20 -13.79 -20.77
C LYS A 532 -11.53 -14.65 -19.73
N LEU A 533 -11.63 -14.31 -18.44
CA LEU A 533 -11.07 -15.12 -17.37
C LEU A 533 -11.69 -16.52 -17.32
N ALA A 534 -13.02 -16.63 -17.49
CA ALA A 534 -13.71 -17.91 -17.57
C ALA A 534 -13.22 -18.75 -18.76
N TYR A 535 -13.02 -18.13 -19.92
CA TYR A 535 -12.40 -18.79 -21.07
C TYR A 535 -10.99 -19.29 -20.74
N LEU A 536 -10.12 -18.44 -20.18
CA LEU A 536 -8.74 -18.86 -19.82
C LEU A 536 -8.76 -20.05 -18.87
N LYS A 537 -9.63 -20.04 -17.85
CA LYS A 537 -9.81 -21.17 -16.92
C LYS A 537 -10.25 -22.45 -17.62
N SER A 538 -11.16 -22.35 -18.58
CA SER A 538 -11.63 -23.50 -19.37
C SER A 538 -10.51 -24.20 -20.16
N THR A 539 -9.39 -23.52 -20.42
CA THR A 539 -8.26 -24.11 -21.17
C THR A 539 -7.49 -25.16 -20.35
N GLY A 540 -7.67 -25.20 -19.02
CA GLY A 540 -6.96 -26.11 -18.11
C GLY A 540 -5.47 -25.78 -17.94
N LYS A 541 -5.04 -24.60 -18.41
CA LYS A 541 -3.64 -24.16 -18.37
C LYS A 541 -3.30 -23.47 -17.06
N THR A 542 -2.01 -23.26 -16.82
CA THR A 542 -1.54 -22.42 -15.73
C THR A 542 -1.98 -20.98 -15.97
N ILE A 543 -2.57 -20.36 -14.95
CA ILE A 543 -3.01 -18.98 -14.99
C ILE A 543 -2.43 -18.26 -13.78
N TRP A 544 -1.68 -17.21 -14.09
CA TRP A 544 -1.19 -16.18 -13.18
C TRP A 544 -1.95 -14.89 -13.47
N THR A 545 -1.58 -13.80 -12.80
CA THR A 545 -2.03 -12.46 -13.15
C THR A 545 -0.95 -11.45 -12.79
N TYR A 546 -0.90 -10.32 -13.45
CA TYR A 546 -0.01 -9.22 -13.07
C TYR A 546 -0.75 -7.89 -13.06
N GLU A 547 -0.13 -6.85 -12.52
CA GLU A 547 -0.63 -5.50 -12.67
C GLU A 547 0.49 -4.46 -12.86
N CYS A 548 0.15 -3.37 -13.54
CA CYS A 548 1.02 -2.23 -13.87
C CYS A 548 0.25 -0.89 -13.73
N ILE A 549 -0.35 -0.64 -12.55
CA ILE A 549 -1.03 0.65 -12.29
C ILE A 549 0.03 1.67 -11.90
N GLY A 550 -0.03 2.86 -12.52
CA GLY A 550 0.85 3.98 -12.19
C GLY A 550 0.61 4.53 -10.78
N ASN A 551 1.32 5.59 -10.39
CA ASN A 551 1.20 6.19 -9.06
C ASN A 551 1.48 5.17 -7.93
N ALA A 552 2.45 4.27 -8.16
CA ALA A 552 2.55 3.04 -7.38
C ALA A 552 2.79 3.26 -5.88
N LYS A 553 3.40 4.38 -5.49
CA LYS A 553 3.65 4.78 -4.10
C LYS A 553 2.42 5.27 -3.34
N HIS A 554 1.31 5.56 -4.03
CA HIS A 554 0.02 5.91 -3.41
C HIS A 554 -0.95 4.74 -3.32
N LEU A 555 -0.67 3.66 -4.04
CA LEU A 555 -1.47 2.47 -3.98
C LEU A 555 -1.35 1.83 -2.59
N SER A 556 -2.49 1.47 -2.02
CA SER A 556 -2.58 0.84 -0.71
C SER A 556 -1.70 -0.43 -0.66
N PRO A 557 -0.76 -0.55 0.31
CA PRO A 557 -0.02 -1.79 0.55
C PRO A 557 -0.93 -3.01 0.73
N ILE A 558 -2.02 -2.89 1.50
CA ILE A 558 -2.95 -4.00 1.67
C ILE A 558 -3.80 -4.19 0.41
N GLY A 559 -4.48 -3.13 -0.03
CA GLY A 559 -5.47 -3.22 -1.10
C GLY A 559 -4.84 -3.64 -2.43
N TYR A 560 -3.78 -2.97 -2.86
CA TYR A 560 -3.20 -3.21 -4.17
C TYR A 560 -2.23 -4.39 -4.19
N TYR A 561 -1.38 -4.55 -3.17
CA TYR A 561 -0.27 -5.50 -3.18
C TYR A 561 -0.60 -6.81 -2.44
N ARG A 562 -0.83 -6.76 -1.11
CA ARG A 562 -1.10 -7.97 -0.29
C ARG A 562 -2.35 -8.72 -0.76
N SER A 563 -3.44 -7.99 -1.01
CA SER A 563 -4.73 -8.58 -1.39
C SER A 563 -4.78 -9.18 -2.80
N GLN A 564 -3.78 -8.92 -3.66
CA GLN A 564 -3.73 -9.59 -4.97
C GLN A 564 -3.51 -11.10 -4.85
N ALA A 565 -2.80 -11.55 -3.81
CA ALA A 565 -2.65 -12.97 -3.51
C ALA A 565 -3.99 -13.60 -3.09
N TRP A 566 -4.79 -12.89 -2.30
CA TRP A 566 -6.14 -13.30 -1.91
C TRP A 566 -7.11 -13.32 -3.10
N LEU A 567 -7.04 -12.33 -3.99
CA LEU A 567 -7.80 -12.30 -5.25
C LEU A 567 -7.43 -13.47 -6.16
N SER A 568 -6.14 -13.77 -6.25
CA SER A 568 -5.63 -14.91 -7.02
C SER A 568 -6.10 -16.23 -6.43
N TRP A 569 -6.09 -16.37 -5.10
CA TRP A 569 -6.67 -17.51 -4.41
C TRP A 569 -8.16 -17.68 -4.73
N HIS A 570 -8.95 -16.60 -4.60
CA HIS A 570 -10.38 -16.60 -4.87
C HIS A 570 -10.69 -17.09 -6.30
N HIS A 571 -9.88 -16.66 -7.27
CA HIS A 571 -10.02 -17.12 -8.65
C HIS A 571 -9.31 -18.44 -8.95
N GLY A 572 -8.63 -19.08 -7.99
CA GLY A 572 -7.91 -20.34 -8.22
C GLY A 572 -6.71 -20.19 -9.16
N LEU A 573 -6.09 -19.01 -9.20
CA LEU A 573 -4.87 -18.74 -9.96
C LEU A 573 -3.66 -19.16 -9.14
N THR A 574 -2.55 -19.48 -9.83
CA THR A 574 -1.34 -20.03 -9.21
C THR A 574 -0.14 -19.11 -9.36
N GLY A 575 -0.35 -17.83 -9.64
CA GLY A 575 0.72 -16.85 -9.69
C GLY A 575 0.24 -15.41 -9.74
N ILE A 576 1.07 -14.52 -9.22
CA ILE A 576 0.89 -13.08 -9.21
C ILE A 576 2.15 -12.40 -9.71
N GLY A 577 2.03 -11.16 -10.18
CA GLY A 577 3.16 -10.34 -10.55
C GLY A 577 2.88 -8.85 -10.51
N PHE A 578 3.94 -8.07 -10.48
CA PHE A 578 3.85 -6.60 -10.45
C PHE A 578 4.98 -5.98 -11.26
N TRP A 579 4.63 -4.99 -12.08
CA TRP A 579 5.58 -4.09 -12.70
C TRP A 579 5.87 -2.91 -11.73
N SER A 580 7.06 -2.80 -11.12
CA SER A 580 8.23 -3.67 -11.29
C SER A 580 9.18 -3.67 -10.09
N TYR A 581 10.09 -4.64 -10.00
CA TYR A 581 11.06 -4.70 -8.90
C TYR A 581 12.09 -3.57 -8.99
N SER A 582 12.81 -3.46 -10.12
CA SER A 582 13.82 -2.41 -10.35
C SER A 582 14.10 -2.14 -11.84
N THR A 583 13.12 -2.05 -12.73
CA THR A 583 13.40 -2.14 -14.19
C THR A 583 14.02 -0.93 -14.86
N SER A 584 13.90 0.25 -14.25
CA SER A 584 14.30 1.51 -14.89
C SER A 584 15.60 2.07 -14.32
N SER A 585 16.20 3.01 -15.07
CA SER A 585 17.31 3.83 -14.59
C SER A 585 16.86 5.04 -13.77
N ALA A 586 15.55 5.23 -13.58
CA ALA A 586 15.04 6.27 -12.71
C ALA A 586 15.55 6.04 -11.28
N ASP A 587 15.73 7.12 -10.55
CA ASP A 587 16.12 7.04 -9.15
C ASP A 587 14.83 7.10 -8.29
N PRO A 588 14.42 5.99 -7.65
CA PRO A 588 13.15 5.91 -6.93
C PRO A 588 13.10 6.84 -5.71
N TRP A 589 14.25 7.35 -5.23
CA TRP A 589 14.32 8.35 -4.16
C TRP A 589 13.82 9.74 -4.59
N PHE A 590 13.66 9.98 -5.89
CA PHE A 590 13.24 11.27 -6.43
C PHE A 590 11.98 11.13 -7.28
N VAL A 591 11.36 12.26 -7.63
CA VAL A 591 10.25 12.29 -8.60
C VAL A 591 10.79 11.73 -9.93
N PRO A 592 10.11 10.75 -10.56
CA PRO A 592 10.58 10.20 -11.82
C PRO A 592 10.50 11.25 -12.95
N GLU A 593 11.57 11.40 -13.71
CA GLU A 593 11.60 12.23 -14.92
C GLU A 593 11.42 11.35 -16.18
N GLY A 594 10.42 11.67 -17.01
CA GLY A 594 10.19 10.97 -18.28
C GLY A 594 9.72 9.51 -18.16
N THR A 595 9.30 9.08 -16.96
CA THR A 595 8.73 7.75 -16.70
C THR A 595 7.75 7.81 -15.52
N LEU A 596 7.04 6.71 -15.27
CA LEU A 596 6.10 6.57 -14.15
C LEU A 596 6.78 5.92 -12.94
N ASP A 597 6.20 6.14 -11.77
CA ASP A 597 6.69 5.61 -10.51
C ASP A 597 6.24 4.15 -10.33
N TYR A 598 7.11 3.20 -10.69
CA TYR A 598 6.81 1.76 -10.67
C TYR A 598 7.76 0.93 -9.80
N LEU A 599 8.91 1.47 -9.39
CA LEU A 599 9.95 0.68 -8.75
C LEU A 599 9.54 0.34 -7.32
N LEU A 600 9.56 -0.94 -6.97
CA LEU A 600 9.18 -1.45 -5.64
C LEU A 600 10.31 -1.30 -4.62
N THR A 601 11.55 -1.17 -5.06
CA THR A 601 12.73 -1.10 -4.19
C THR A 601 13.57 0.13 -4.48
N TYR A 602 14.42 0.48 -3.52
CA TYR A 602 15.33 1.60 -3.57
C TYR A 602 16.78 1.12 -3.51
N GLN A 603 17.70 1.91 -4.07
CA GLN A 603 19.14 1.66 -3.95
C GLN A 603 19.71 2.26 -2.67
N GLY A 604 20.59 1.53 -1.99
CA GLY A 604 21.38 1.99 -0.84
C GLY A 604 22.76 1.33 -0.83
N LYS A 605 23.21 0.85 0.33
CA LYS A 605 24.32 -0.11 0.42
C LYS A 605 23.80 -1.53 0.15
N GLY A 606 23.30 -1.74 -1.07
CA GLY A 606 22.44 -2.88 -1.42
C GLY A 606 21.01 -2.45 -1.70
N VAL A 607 20.05 -3.32 -1.39
CA VAL A 607 18.62 -3.06 -1.57
C VAL A 607 18.03 -2.41 -0.33
N VAL A 608 17.20 -1.39 -0.53
CA VAL A 608 16.32 -0.82 0.48
C VAL A 608 14.89 -1.20 0.11
N SER A 609 14.22 -1.94 1.00
CA SER A 609 12.84 -2.40 0.81
C SER A 609 11.82 -1.25 0.87
N SER A 610 10.57 -1.55 0.58
CA SER A 610 9.44 -0.63 0.69
C SER A 610 8.25 -1.29 1.35
N LYS A 611 7.33 -0.51 1.94
CA LYS A 611 6.07 -1.04 2.47
C LYS A 611 5.30 -1.88 1.45
N ARG A 612 5.36 -1.49 0.18
CA ARG A 612 4.73 -2.20 -0.94
C ARG A 612 5.36 -3.57 -1.16
N TRP A 613 6.69 -3.65 -1.06
CA TRP A 613 7.43 -4.90 -1.23
C TRP A 613 7.21 -5.88 -0.07
N GLU A 614 7.21 -5.37 1.16
CA GLU A 614 6.83 -6.15 2.35
C GLU A 614 5.40 -6.70 2.25
N ALA A 615 4.46 -5.89 1.74
CA ALA A 615 3.07 -6.30 1.56
C ALA A 615 2.91 -7.44 0.54
N ILE A 616 3.74 -7.48 -0.51
CA ILE A 616 3.76 -8.58 -1.48
C ILE A 616 4.19 -9.88 -0.79
N ARG A 617 5.27 -9.86 0.00
CA ARG A 617 5.73 -11.04 0.75
C ARG A 617 4.63 -11.57 1.67
N ASP A 618 4.01 -10.70 2.46
CA ASP A 618 2.89 -11.07 3.34
C ASP A 618 1.73 -11.72 2.55
N GLY A 619 1.43 -11.23 1.34
CA GLY A 619 0.42 -11.81 0.47
C GLY A 619 0.78 -13.23 -0.01
N ILE A 620 2.05 -13.46 -0.36
CA ILE A 620 2.56 -14.78 -0.74
C ILE A 620 2.46 -15.77 0.42
N GLU A 621 2.85 -15.35 1.62
CA GLU A 621 2.74 -16.15 2.85
C GLU A 621 1.27 -16.47 3.18
N ASP A 622 0.37 -15.48 3.06
CA ASP A 622 -1.08 -15.65 3.20
C ASP A 622 -1.63 -16.75 2.27
N TYR A 623 -1.28 -16.70 0.98
CA TYR A 623 -1.66 -17.73 0.01
C TYR A 623 -1.12 -19.10 0.43
N GLY A 624 0.14 -19.16 0.86
CA GLY A 624 0.79 -20.37 1.34
C GLY A 624 -0.01 -21.05 2.46
N ILE A 625 -0.52 -20.27 3.39
CA ILE A 625 -1.31 -20.76 4.52
C ILE A 625 -2.72 -21.19 4.11
N LEU A 626 -3.39 -20.49 3.19
CA LEU A 626 -4.66 -20.94 2.61
C LEU A 626 -4.50 -22.28 1.89
N TYR A 627 -3.44 -22.43 1.11
CA TYR A 627 -3.09 -23.68 0.43
C TYR A 627 -2.88 -24.82 1.42
N LYS A 628 -2.14 -24.56 2.50
CA LYS A 628 -1.92 -25.55 3.57
C LYS A 628 -3.23 -25.98 4.22
N LEU A 629 -4.13 -25.05 4.54
CA LEU A 629 -5.44 -25.37 5.12
C LEU A 629 -6.27 -26.23 4.16
N LYS A 630 -6.35 -25.86 2.87
CA LYS A 630 -7.05 -26.63 1.85
C LYS A 630 -6.53 -28.07 1.73
N ASN A 631 -5.22 -28.25 1.68
CA ASN A 631 -4.61 -29.57 1.57
C ASN A 631 -4.82 -30.41 2.83
N THR A 632 -4.68 -29.81 4.01
CA THR A 632 -4.91 -30.50 5.29
C THR A 632 -6.35 -31.00 5.38
N ALA A 633 -7.33 -30.16 5.02
CA ALA A 633 -8.73 -30.54 4.99
C ALA A 633 -9.03 -31.63 3.97
N ASN A 634 -8.43 -31.57 2.76
CA ASN A 634 -8.61 -32.59 1.73
C ASN A 634 -8.07 -33.97 2.16
N LEU A 635 -6.92 -34.02 2.82
CA LEU A 635 -6.33 -35.27 3.33
C LEU A 635 -7.13 -35.88 4.49
N SER A 636 -7.92 -35.06 5.18
CA SER A 636 -8.66 -35.49 6.37
C SER A 636 -10.11 -35.90 6.07
N LYS A 637 -10.58 -35.79 4.83
CA LYS A 637 -12.00 -35.99 4.45
C LYS A 637 -12.61 -37.32 4.90
N ASP A 638 -11.81 -38.38 4.98
CA ASP A 638 -12.30 -39.71 5.36
C ASP A 638 -12.46 -39.91 6.88
N ASN A 639 -11.89 -39.02 7.69
CA ASN A 639 -11.85 -39.13 9.16
C ASN A 639 -12.32 -37.85 9.90
N SER A 640 -12.84 -36.84 9.20
CA SER A 640 -13.12 -35.51 9.76
C SER A 640 -14.57 -35.29 10.19
N ASN A 641 -14.74 -34.43 11.19
CA ASN A 641 -16.01 -33.81 11.53
C ASN A 641 -16.54 -32.97 10.34
N LEU A 642 -17.72 -33.31 9.80
CA LEU A 642 -18.36 -32.61 8.68
C LEU A 642 -18.50 -31.10 8.94
N LYS A 643 -18.77 -30.70 10.19
CA LYS A 643 -18.87 -29.30 10.58
C LYS A 643 -17.53 -28.57 10.41
N LEU A 644 -16.42 -29.20 10.77
CA LEU A 644 -15.08 -28.63 10.60
C LEU A 644 -14.77 -28.40 9.11
N LEU A 645 -15.11 -29.37 8.25
CA LEU A 645 -14.94 -29.22 6.81
C LEU A 645 -15.81 -28.11 6.22
N GLU A 646 -17.03 -27.92 6.73
CA GLU A 646 -17.90 -26.80 6.37
C GLU A 646 -17.28 -25.46 6.75
N GLU A 647 -16.78 -25.32 7.99
CA GLU A 647 -16.11 -24.10 8.46
C GLU A 647 -14.86 -23.76 7.64
N VAL A 648 -14.07 -24.76 7.26
CA VAL A 648 -12.93 -24.58 6.33
C VAL A 648 -13.40 -24.12 4.96
N ASN A 649 -14.46 -24.72 4.41
CA ASN A 649 -14.97 -24.34 3.10
C ASN A 649 -15.51 -22.90 3.10
N THR A 650 -16.22 -22.49 4.15
CA THR A 650 -16.65 -21.10 4.34
C THR A 650 -15.45 -20.16 4.42
N LEU A 651 -14.40 -20.51 5.17
CA LEU A 651 -13.21 -19.65 5.26
C LEU A 651 -12.52 -19.51 3.90
N LEU A 652 -12.23 -20.64 3.23
CA LEU A 652 -11.49 -20.65 1.98
C LEU A 652 -12.24 -20.00 0.81
N LYS A 653 -13.56 -19.79 0.96
CA LYS A 653 -14.42 -19.11 -0.02
C LYS A 653 -14.78 -17.70 0.43
N ASP A 654 -15.61 -17.58 1.46
CA ASP A 654 -16.31 -16.35 1.82
C ASP A 654 -15.38 -15.39 2.58
N ASP A 655 -14.69 -15.87 3.62
CA ASP A 655 -13.75 -15.03 4.38
C ASP A 655 -12.56 -14.60 3.51
N ALA A 656 -12.04 -15.52 2.68
CA ALA A 656 -10.97 -15.21 1.73
C ALA A 656 -11.41 -14.22 0.65
N PHE A 657 -12.66 -14.31 0.17
CA PHE A 657 -13.20 -13.36 -0.79
C PHE A 657 -13.39 -11.97 -0.19
N GLU A 658 -13.76 -11.86 1.09
CA GLU A 658 -13.86 -10.57 1.77
C GLU A 658 -12.53 -9.79 1.73
N ILE A 659 -11.40 -10.46 1.93
CA ILE A 659 -10.06 -9.85 1.82
C ILE A 659 -9.67 -9.61 0.36
N ALA A 660 -10.01 -10.54 -0.54
CA ALA A 660 -9.76 -10.40 -1.97
C ALA A 660 -10.41 -9.13 -2.53
N ARG A 661 -11.56 -8.71 -1.97
CA ARG A 661 -12.27 -7.51 -2.43
C ARG A 661 -11.48 -6.21 -2.25
N TYR A 662 -10.57 -6.15 -1.28
CA TYR A 662 -9.71 -4.97 -1.08
C TYR A 662 -8.84 -4.68 -2.30
N CYS A 663 -8.64 -5.68 -3.16
CA CYS A 663 -7.92 -5.59 -4.43
C CYS A 663 -8.75 -4.95 -5.55
N GLY A 664 -9.40 -3.83 -5.26
CA GLY A 664 -10.13 -3.01 -6.25
C GLY A 664 -11.55 -3.46 -6.58
N LEU A 665 -12.15 -4.36 -5.79
CA LEU A 665 -13.56 -4.78 -5.93
C LEU A 665 -14.47 -4.22 -4.82
N ASP A 666 -13.90 -3.62 -3.77
CA ASP A 666 -14.66 -2.91 -2.75
C ASP A 666 -14.95 -1.46 -3.16
N GLU A 667 -15.84 -0.83 -2.41
CA GLU A 667 -16.27 0.55 -2.60
C GLU A 667 -15.20 1.60 -2.29
N TYR A 668 -14.12 1.21 -1.62
CA TYR A 668 -13.07 2.11 -1.16
C TYR A 668 -11.92 2.24 -2.17
N GLY A 669 -11.75 1.26 -3.04
CA GLY A 669 -10.68 1.25 -4.02
C GLY A 669 -9.29 1.07 -3.40
N MET A 670 -8.26 1.48 -4.14
CA MET A 670 -6.85 1.24 -3.79
C MET A 670 -6.03 2.53 -3.61
N GLU A 671 -6.65 3.69 -3.79
CA GLU A 671 -6.06 5.02 -3.64
C GLU A 671 -6.87 5.83 -2.61
N PRO A 672 -6.34 6.95 -2.08
CA PRO A 672 -7.11 7.82 -1.20
C PRO A 672 -8.42 8.31 -1.86
N GLY A 673 -9.55 8.10 -1.18
CA GLY A 673 -10.87 8.57 -1.61
C GLY A 673 -11.13 10.06 -1.29
N LEU A 674 -12.38 10.49 -1.39
CA LEU A 674 -12.78 11.89 -1.14
C LEU A 674 -12.52 12.36 0.31
N GLY A 675 -12.52 11.48 1.30
CA GLY A 675 -12.13 11.79 2.68
C GLY A 675 -10.62 11.89 2.91
N GLY A 676 -9.82 11.75 1.86
CA GLY A 676 -8.36 11.92 1.88
C GLY A 676 -7.63 10.89 2.76
N MET A 677 -6.45 11.27 3.23
CA MET A 677 -5.58 10.35 3.98
C MET A 677 -6.19 9.89 5.31
N LYS A 678 -6.94 10.74 6.00
CA LYS A 678 -7.59 10.38 7.27
C LYS A 678 -8.58 9.22 7.10
N GLU A 679 -9.43 9.28 6.08
CA GLU A 679 -10.36 8.19 5.77
C GLU A 679 -9.61 6.93 5.34
N LEU A 680 -8.59 7.07 4.49
CA LEU A 680 -7.75 5.95 4.08
C LEU A 680 -7.10 5.24 5.27
N ARG A 681 -6.59 5.98 6.26
CA ARG A 681 -6.02 5.38 7.48
C ARG A 681 -7.04 4.53 8.24
N GLN A 682 -8.30 4.97 8.31
CA GLN A 682 -9.38 4.21 8.98
C GLN A 682 -9.73 2.94 8.21
N ILE A 683 -9.78 3.03 6.87
CA ILE A 683 -10.02 1.88 5.99
C ILE A 683 -8.91 0.85 6.16
N GLU A 684 -7.65 1.27 6.13
CA GLU A 684 -6.49 0.37 6.27
C GLU A 684 -6.39 -0.28 7.66
N ASP A 685 -6.83 0.40 8.72
CA ASP A 685 -7.00 -0.23 10.04
C ASP A 685 -8.04 -1.36 10.01
N ALA A 686 -9.19 -1.11 9.39
CA ALA A 686 -10.25 -2.11 9.29
C ALA A 686 -9.81 -3.32 8.46
N ARG A 687 -9.17 -3.07 7.31
CA ARG A 687 -8.61 -4.12 6.43
C ARG A 687 -7.59 -4.98 7.17
N TRP A 688 -6.64 -4.36 7.87
CA TRP A 688 -5.62 -5.11 8.61
C TRP A 688 -6.20 -5.93 9.76
N GLU A 689 -7.14 -5.38 10.52
CA GLU A 689 -7.80 -6.14 11.58
C GLU A 689 -8.56 -7.34 11.04
N LYS A 690 -9.26 -7.20 9.89
CA LYS A 690 -9.94 -8.32 9.26
C LYS A 690 -8.96 -9.41 8.81
N ILE A 691 -7.83 -9.05 8.19
CA ILE A 691 -6.79 -10.01 7.80
C ILE A 691 -6.28 -10.79 9.02
N LYS A 692 -5.96 -10.11 10.13
CA LYS A 692 -5.54 -10.77 11.38
C LYS A 692 -6.61 -11.71 11.92
N GLN A 693 -7.89 -11.34 11.87
CA GLN A 693 -8.99 -12.20 12.30
C GLN A 693 -9.08 -13.48 11.46
N VAL A 694 -9.01 -13.37 10.13
CA VAL A 694 -9.05 -14.52 9.22
C VAL A 694 -7.81 -15.41 9.42
N ARG A 695 -6.60 -14.84 9.52
CA ARG A 695 -5.36 -15.58 9.81
C ARG A 695 -5.44 -16.35 11.13
N ARG A 696 -5.96 -15.74 12.21
CA ARG A 696 -6.22 -16.44 13.48
C ARG A 696 -7.21 -17.60 13.31
N LYS A 697 -8.26 -17.42 12.51
CA LYS A 697 -9.25 -18.48 12.22
C LYS A 697 -8.59 -19.64 11.47
N ILE A 698 -7.75 -19.36 10.46
CA ILE A 698 -6.96 -20.39 9.76
C ILE A 698 -6.08 -21.15 10.75
N ALA A 699 -5.37 -20.45 11.63
CA ALA A 699 -4.49 -21.09 12.60
C ALA A 699 -5.25 -21.99 13.59
N LYS A 700 -6.46 -21.61 14.01
CA LYS A 700 -7.33 -22.45 14.85
C LYS A 700 -7.76 -23.71 14.10
N LEU A 701 -8.31 -23.57 12.89
CA LEU A 701 -8.76 -24.70 12.08
C LEU A 701 -7.63 -25.69 11.78
N LEU A 702 -6.43 -25.20 11.45
CA LEU A 702 -5.26 -26.05 11.25
C LEU A 702 -4.85 -26.85 12.50
N ASN A 703 -5.16 -26.36 13.71
CA ASN A 703 -4.88 -27.09 14.94
C ASN A 703 -5.95 -28.15 15.27
N GLU A 704 -7.14 -28.08 14.66
CA GLU A 704 -8.23 -29.04 14.88
C GLU A 704 -8.08 -30.32 14.03
N PHE A 705 -7.30 -30.28 12.94
CA PHE A 705 -6.97 -31.47 12.12
C PHE A 705 -5.84 -32.34 12.71
N LYS A 706 -5.52 -32.18 13.98
CA LYS A 706 -4.41 -32.90 14.64
C LYS A 706 -4.89 -34.05 15.51
#